data_AF-A0A7X7MTK1-F1
#
_entry.id   AF-A0A7X7MTK1-F1
#
_cell.length_a   1.000
_cell.length_b   1.000
_cell.length_c   1.000
_cell.angle_alpha   90.00
_cell.angle_beta   90.00
_cell.angle_gamma   90.00
#
_symmetry.space_group_name_H-M   'P 1'
#
loop_
_entity.id
_entity.type
_entity.pdbx_description
1 polymer ?
#
loop_
_entity_poly.entity_id
_entity_poly.type
_entity_poly.pdbx_seq_one_letter_code
_entity_poly.pdbx_strand_id
1 'polypeptide(L)'
;NTAPDAPHAHDARWRWLMFDADFAFAGWDPDPPSTDMWAWTTSTTGSGRVCEAATRLFRKLLENADFRTRLLTRYADQLNTAYQPQRTRALTERLRDALTPEMPRHIARWPGAITSMQMWSNQVASIWAYARDRHAWEWRLMCTRFNLSTAEVCVATSDRAHGRVQVNDILVDGDTLGVPDPAAPYPWRGWYFREVPVTLRALPRPGYRFAGWVESGDTNACLSVLPVSALQTFTARFELDPDAQVSQAVFLPGGEEDWDDDASWDSRRFPNWPGARAIIPPPTVPDEDGLPRRNVRVAAQPVTVGHVTVDNGTFSNRIRNAKDAPAGCTLTFDGGTESASLTVVGDGAGFTAVEVANGVVLATDLRLVVSNTAGDAAYGALRVQAGWNGPGGLIKEGPGHCTMTGDGKAYGGNTVIREGVLRMTQPAAPFAGAGVAIEPGGQLRLTSGDPLAGPPRTYMFGGTVALSSTGPAGAEGTGGLCYAPGGVANWAAVPVPVTLAGTACVAVEDSSGDRLLGNTLVLAGGLGGSAPLVKQGGGRLVIAGDATDYEGGVTVAEGGLQADAAMRSADVVVADNAWLCGTGRVGSVTGSGWISPGAGGPGRLHAQSVGGEMDFAFRFMTVGDNSAGNDVLELQFSAAPFSRLLDAGNRIHVYLDALPPEDGYALGGFVTASPEDFTRWIALASWRFFVPHPYGGEVFEGQTYAPCPVALDLSTVAAGTGRTLKISRPAHGYAAWCAERFTLAERMDAAVSGPLAVDADGVANLLRYALGAGRTEPITPYLPRLDRAAGALVYAYRTRVDDQAGLTYLVVCADDLAAPAASWSEARLDTGLTVRLLDVQATDDPAVAVTRLEIIPGPHAPVRFFRLRVQQP
;
A
#
# COMPACT_ATOMS: atom_id res chain seq x y z
N ASN A 1 -12.86 55.12 8.98
CA ASN A 1 -11.59 54.99 9.72
C ASN A 1 -10.49 55.40 8.75
N THR A 2 -9.77 56.50 8.97
CA THR A 2 -8.70 56.98 8.07
C THR A 2 -7.30 56.77 8.66
N ALA A 3 -7.19 55.90 9.66
CA ALA A 3 -5.92 55.63 10.34
C ALA A 3 -4.90 55.03 9.36
N PRO A 4 -3.60 55.38 9.47
CA PRO A 4 -2.55 54.90 8.56
C PRO A 4 -2.37 53.37 8.54
N ASP A 5 -2.79 52.70 9.60
CA ASP A 5 -2.66 51.28 9.91
C ASP A 5 -4.00 50.51 9.79
N ALA A 6 -5.06 51.16 9.29
CA ALA A 6 -6.34 50.48 9.09
C ALA A 6 -6.17 49.26 8.15
N PRO A 7 -6.80 48.10 8.47
CA PRO A 7 -6.75 46.92 7.62
C PRO A 7 -7.15 47.22 6.17
N HIS A 8 -6.57 46.50 5.22
CA HIS A 8 -6.85 46.68 3.79
C HIS A 8 -8.37 46.67 3.51
N ALA A 9 -8.87 47.65 2.75
CA ALA A 9 -10.29 47.90 2.47
C ALA A 9 -11.16 48.40 3.65
N HIS A 10 -10.59 48.67 4.83
CA HIS A 10 -11.27 49.28 5.99
C HIS A 10 -10.81 50.71 6.31
N ASP A 11 -10.01 51.32 5.44
CA ASP A 11 -9.37 52.64 5.60
C ASP A 11 -10.20 53.83 5.05
N ALA A 12 -11.48 53.61 4.74
CA ALA A 12 -12.40 54.59 4.14
C ALA A 12 -11.91 55.21 2.81
N ARG A 13 -10.89 54.63 2.16
CA ARG A 13 -10.42 55.06 0.84
C ARG A 13 -11.15 54.33 -0.27
N TRP A 14 -11.61 55.08 -1.26
CA TRP A 14 -12.18 54.52 -2.49
C TRP A 14 -11.11 53.77 -3.29
N ARG A 15 -11.46 52.58 -3.79
CA ARG A 15 -10.62 51.75 -4.66
C ARG A 15 -11.41 51.38 -5.91
N TRP A 16 -10.71 51.29 -7.03
CA TRP A 16 -11.30 50.86 -8.29
C TRP A 16 -11.33 49.34 -8.37
N LEU A 17 -12.46 48.79 -8.81
CA LEU A 17 -12.59 47.39 -9.20
C LEU A 17 -12.57 47.33 -10.72
N MET A 18 -11.72 46.47 -11.28
CA MET A 18 -11.75 46.17 -12.71
C MET A 18 -12.85 45.15 -12.98
N PHE A 19 -13.71 45.43 -13.96
CA PHE A 19 -14.85 44.61 -14.34
C PHE A 19 -15.08 44.72 -15.86
N ASP A 20 -15.54 43.66 -16.51
CA ASP A 20 -15.92 43.61 -17.93
C ASP A 20 -14.80 44.02 -18.91
N ALA A 21 -13.78 43.17 -19.01
CA ALA A 21 -12.56 43.40 -19.80
C ALA A 21 -12.48 42.55 -21.10
N ASP A 22 -13.62 42.09 -21.61
CA ASP A 22 -13.76 41.31 -22.84
C ASP A 22 -13.36 42.09 -24.10
N PHE A 23 -13.49 43.43 -24.10
CA PHE A 23 -12.98 44.31 -25.16
C PHE A 23 -11.46 44.61 -25.09
N ALA A 24 -10.75 44.09 -24.09
CA ALA A 24 -9.30 44.26 -24.01
C ALA A 24 -8.57 43.48 -25.14
N PHE A 25 -7.31 43.82 -25.40
CA PHE A 25 -6.45 43.13 -26.38
C PHE A 25 -7.06 43.02 -27.80
N ALA A 26 -7.74 44.08 -28.26
CA ALA A 26 -8.40 44.16 -29.57
C ALA A 26 -9.57 43.17 -29.76
N GLY A 27 -10.41 43.01 -28.72
CA GLY A 27 -11.50 42.02 -28.69
C GLY A 27 -12.50 42.09 -29.86
N TRP A 28 -13.11 43.25 -30.15
CA TRP A 28 -14.16 43.38 -31.17
C TRP A 28 -13.98 44.55 -32.16
N ASP A 29 -13.29 45.63 -31.75
CA ASP A 29 -12.98 46.78 -32.61
C ASP A 29 -11.59 46.64 -33.27
N PRO A 30 -11.40 47.13 -34.51
CA PRO A 30 -10.15 47.01 -35.28
C PRO A 30 -9.03 47.95 -34.83
N ASP A 31 -9.06 48.42 -33.56
CA ASP A 31 -8.11 49.41 -33.08
C ASP A 31 -6.68 48.84 -33.09
N PRO A 32 -5.76 49.47 -33.84
CA PRO A 32 -4.39 48.98 -33.92
C PRO A 32 -3.67 49.16 -32.58
N PRO A 33 -2.60 48.40 -32.30
CA PRO A 33 -1.77 48.57 -31.11
C PRO A 33 -1.23 50.00 -30.92
N SER A 34 -1.19 50.82 -31.97
CA SER A 34 -0.75 52.22 -31.95
C SER A 34 -1.80 53.23 -31.46
N THR A 35 -3.02 52.80 -31.13
CA THR A 35 -4.12 53.69 -30.71
C THR A 35 -3.75 54.50 -29.46
N ASP A 36 -3.88 55.82 -29.50
CA ASP A 36 -3.50 56.69 -28.38
C ASP A 36 -4.55 56.68 -27.27
N MET A 37 -4.43 55.71 -26.36
CA MET A 37 -5.31 55.58 -25.21
C MET A 37 -5.09 56.69 -24.18
N TRP A 38 -3.94 57.37 -24.19
CA TRP A 38 -3.69 58.52 -23.31
C TRP A 38 -4.50 59.74 -23.79
N ALA A 39 -4.57 59.97 -25.09
CA ALA A 39 -5.49 60.97 -25.66
C ALA A 39 -6.95 60.62 -25.37
N TRP A 40 -7.34 59.35 -25.54
CA TRP A 40 -8.70 58.89 -25.31
C TRP A 40 -9.14 59.06 -23.85
N THR A 41 -8.33 58.58 -22.90
CA THR A 41 -8.61 58.66 -21.44
C THR A 41 -8.48 60.08 -20.87
N THR A 42 -7.92 61.02 -21.64
CA THR A 42 -7.83 62.45 -21.26
C THR A 42 -8.65 63.37 -22.16
N SER A 43 -9.56 62.84 -22.99
CA SER A 43 -10.39 63.65 -23.87
C SER A 43 -11.36 64.56 -23.10
N THR A 44 -11.51 65.79 -23.57
CA THR A 44 -12.53 66.76 -23.13
C THR A 44 -13.77 66.78 -24.03
N THR A 45 -13.77 65.99 -25.11
CA THR A 45 -14.82 65.95 -26.12
C THR A 45 -15.30 64.50 -26.33
N GLY A 46 -16.56 64.31 -26.70
CA GLY A 46 -17.15 62.98 -26.95
C GLY A 46 -18.54 62.79 -26.34
N SER A 47 -19.12 61.59 -26.53
CA SER A 47 -20.40 61.18 -25.95
C SER A 47 -20.33 59.71 -25.47
N GLY A 48 -21.16 59.33 -24.50
CA GLY A 48 -21.17 57.97 -23.96
C GLY A 48 -19.95 57.63 -23.11
N ARG A 49 -19.24 56.52 -23.46
CA ARG A 49 -18.14 55.93 -22.68
C ARG A 49 -16.92 56.85 -22.50
N VAL A 50 -16.73 57.80 -23.40
CA VAL A 50 -15.72 58.85 -23.28
C VAL A 50 -16.39 60.20 -23.48
N CYS A 51 -16.60 60.87 -22.36
CA CYS A 51 -17.12 62.24 -22.30
C CYS A 51 -16.38 63.00 -21.19
N GLU A 52 -16.53 64.32 -21.17
CA GLU A 52 -15.83 65.20 -20.24
C GLU A 52 -16.00 64.77 -18.77
N ALA A 53 -17.22 64.33 -18.40
CA ALA A 53 -17.52 63.89 -17.05
C ALA A 53 -16.78 62.58 -16.67
N ALA A 54 -16.70 61.62 -17.59
CA ALA A 54 -16.05 60.33 -17.34
C ALA A 54 -14.52 60.45 -17.20
N THR A 55 -13.88 61.36 -17.96
CA THR A 55 -12.41 61.54 -17.92
C THR A 55 -11.95 62.52 -16.84
N ARG A 56 -12.87 63.32 -16.27
CA ARG A 56 -12.55 64.47 -15.39
C ARG A 56 -11.61 64.10 -14.24
N LEU A 57 -11.90 63.02 -13.52
CA LEU A 57 -11.12 62.64 -12.35
C LEU A 57 -9.67 62.33 -12.72
N PHE A 58 -9.45 61.52 -13.76
CA PHE A 58 -8.11 61.16 -14.21
C PHE A 58 -7.33 62.38 -14.69
N ARG A 59 -7.96 63.28 -15.47
CA ARG A 59 -7.35 64.54 -15.91
C ARG A 59 -6.92 65.41 -14.72
N LYS A 60 -7.75 65.51 -13.68
CA LYS A 60 -7.43 66.28 -12.47
C LYS A 60 -6.33 65.66 -11.62
N LEU A 61 -6.25 64.34 -11.56
CA LEU A 61 -5.14 63.66 -10.89
C LEU A 61 -3.82 63.88 -11.63
N LEU A 62 -3.83 63.91 -12.97
CA LEU A 62 -2.64 64.17 -13.79
C LEU A 62 -2.08 65.60 -13.66
N GLU A 63 -2.86 66.56 -13.18
CA GLU A 63 -2.38 67.92 -12.84
C GLU A 63 -1.45 67.90 -11.61
N ASN A 64 -1.52 66.87 -10.76
CA ASN A 64 -0.64 66.69 -9.61
C ASN A 64 0.67 65.98 -10.02
N ALA A 65 1.80 66.68 -9.83
CA ALA A 65 3.11 66.19 -10.25
C ALA A 65 3.50 64.86 -9.59
N ASP A 66 3.24 64.69 -8.30
CA ASP A 66 3.59 63.47 -7.56
C ASP A 66 2.74 62.27 -7.99
N PHE A 67 1.45 62.50 -8.25
CA PHE A 67 0.57 61.48 -8.82
C PHE A 67 1.06 61.08 -10.21
N ARG A 68 1.35 62.06 -11.07
CA ARG A 68 1.84 61.79 -12.42
C ARG A 68 3.14 60.99 -12.40
N THR A 69 4.09 61.36 -11.56
CA THR A 69 5.33 60.61 -11.36
C THR A 69 5.07 59.18 -10.90
N ARG A 70 4.28 58.98 -9.84
CA ARG A 70 3.94 57.63 -9.35
C ARG A 70 3.19 56.79 -10.40
N LEU A 71 2.30 57.39 -11.16
CA LEU A 71 1.58 56.72 -12.25
C LEU A 71 2.56 56.25 -13.33
N LEU A 72 3.46 57.11 -13.79
CA LEU A 72 4.46 56.78 -14.79
C LEU A 72 5.42 55.69 -14.29
N THR A 73 5.90 55.78 -13.05
CA THR A 73 6.73 54.75 -12.42
C THR A 73 6.00 53.42 -12.34
N ARG A 74 4.75 53.42 -11.85
CA ARG A 74 3.94 52.20 -11.75
C ARG A 74 3.66 51.59 -13.13
N TYR A 75 3.40 52.41 -14.14
CA TYR A 75 3.19 51.94 -15.52
C TYR A 75 4.45 51.30 -16.09
N ALA A 76 5.60 51.95 -15.90
CA ALA A 76 6.92 51.41 -16.27
C ALA A 76 7.20 50.08 -15.57
N ASP A 77 6.96 49.99 -14.26
CA ASP A 77 7.13 48.76 -13.50
C ASP A 77 6.28 47.61 -14.06
N GLN A 78 5.01 47.89 -14.39
CA GLN A 78 4.11 46.88 -14.97
C GLN A 78 4.52 46.46 -16.40
N LEU A 79 5.03 47.39 -17.23
CA LEU A 79 5.57 47.06 -18.55
C LEU A 79 6.87 46.26 -18.47
N ASN A 80 7.69 46.48 -17.43
CA ASN A 80 8.90 45.71 -17.18
C ASN A 80 8.62 44.33 -16.56
N THR A 81 7.42 44.07 -16.03
CA THR A 81 7.06 42.84 -15.32
C THR A 81 5.79 42.17 -15.89
N ALA A 82 4.61 42.51 -15.37
CA ALA A 82 3.35 41.83 -15.64
C ALA A 82 2.95 41.82 -17.13
N TYR A 83 3.24 42.89 -17.86
CA TYR A 83 2.91 43.05 -19.29
C TYR A 83 4.08 42.77 -20.23
N GLN A 84 5.14 42.11 -19.78
CA GLN A 84 6.20 41.64 -20.67
C GLN A 84 5.62 40.77 -21.79
N PRO A 85 6.02 40.96 -23.08
CA PRO A 85 5.48 40.20 -24.20
C PRO A 85 5.61 38.68 -24.03
N GLN A 86 6.74 38.22 -23.51
CA GLN A 86 7.02 36.79 -23.26
C GLN A 86 6.06 36.21 -22.22
N ARG A 87 5.85 36.91 -21.10
CA ARG A 87 4.89 36.49 -20.07
C ARG A 87 3.47 36.48 -20.60
N THR A 88 3.07 37.52 -21.32
CA THR A 88 1.72 37.63 -21.88
C THR A 88 1.45 36.50 -22.86
N ARG A 89 2.44 36.15 -23.70
CA ARG A 89 2.40 34.98 -24.58
C ARG A 89 2.25 33.68 -23.79
N ALA A 90 3.11 33.43 -22.82
CA ALA A 90 3.08 32.20 -22.02
C ALA A 90 1.74 32.02 -21.29
N LEU A 91 1.17 33.11 -20.75
CA LEU A 91 -0.15 33.10 -20.12
C LEU A 91 -1.26 32.80 -21.14
N THR A 92 -1.20 33.42 -22.32
CA THR A 92 -2.16 33.19 -23.41
C THR A 92 -2.12 31.75 -23.90
N GLU A 93 -0.93 31.19 -24.10
CA GLU A 93 -0.71 29.79 -24.51
C GLU A 93 -1.22 28.82 -23.43
N ARG A 94 -0.92 29.09 -22.15
CA ARG A 94 -1.43 28.28 -21.04
C ARG A 94 -2.97 28.27 -20.97
N LEU A 95 -3.61 29.43 -21.13
CA LEU A 95 -5.07 29.54 -21.14
C LEU A 95 -5.68 28.86 -22.38
N ARG A 96 -5.06 29.02 -23.56
CA ARG A 96 -5.42 28.29 -24.78
C ARG A 96 -5.38 26.79 -24.54
N ASP A 97 -4.30 26.26 -24.00
CA ASP A 97 -4.11 24.82 -23.82
C ASP A 97 -5.13 24.23 -22.85
N ALA A 98 -5.43 24.94 -21.77
CA ALA A 98 -6.48 24.56 -20.82
C ALA A 98 -7.89 24.53 -21.45
N LEU A 99 -8.18 25.45 -22.38
CA LEU A 99 -9.48 25.55 -23.03
C LEU A 99 -9.61 24.68 -24.29
N THR A 100 -8.50 24.30 -24.93
CA THR A 100 -8.47 23.57 -26.22
C THR A 100 -9.39 22.34 -26.26
N PRO A 101 -9.41 21.45 -25.25
CA PRO A 101 -10.26 20.27 -25.27
C PRO A 101 -11.77 20.58 -25.24
N GLU A 102 -12.16 21.73 -24.70
CA GLU A 102 -13.57 22.12 -24.55
C GLU A 102 -14.10 22.91 -25.74
N MET A 103 -13.22 23.49 -26.56
CA MET A 103 -13.62 24.32 -27.70
C MET A 103 -14.49 23.59 -28.74
N PRO A 104 -14.25 22.32 -29.11
CA PRO A 104 -15.16 21.61 -30.01
C PRO A 104 -16.59 21.53 -29.48
N ARG A 105 -16.76 21.30 -28.17
CA ARG A 105 -18.08 21.26 -27.52
C ARG A 105 -18.72 22.64 -27.45
N HIS A 106 -17.93 23.68 -27.16
CA HIS A 106 -18.40 25.06 -27.16
C HIS A 106 -18.94 25.47 -28.54
N ILE A 107 -18.19 25.18 -29.61
CA ILE A 107 -18.57 25.47 -31.00
C ILE A 107 -19.87 24.74 -31.37
N ALA A 108 -20.01 23.47 -30.97
CA ALA A 108 -21.23 22.71 -31.23
C ALA A 108 -22.46 23.25 -30.47
N ARG A 109 -22.25 23.75 -29.23
CA ARG A 109 -23.31 24.25 -28.36
C ARG A 109 -23.80 25.64 -28.74
N TRP A 110 -22.89 26.53 -29.16
CA TRP A 110 -23.16 27.95 -29.42
C TRP A 110 -22.86 28.32 -30.88
N PRO A 111 -23.63 27.81 -31.85
CA PRO A 111 -23.42 28.09 -33.26
C PRO A 111 -23.56 29.61 -33.52
N GLY A 112 -22.48 30.23 -34.02
CA GLY A 112 -22.44 31.66 -34.37
C GLY A 112 -21.54 32.52 -33.46
N ALA A 113 -21.19 32.06 -32.25
CA ALA A 113 -20.24 32.79 -31.39
C ALA A 113 -18.79 32.65 -31.89
N ILE A 114 -18.36 31.40 -32.11
CA ILE A 114 -17.12 31.04 -32.80
C ILE A 114 -17.44 29.87 -33.72
N THR A 115 -17.13 29.98 -35.02
CA THR A 115 -17.65 29.06 -36.03
C THR A 115 -16.72 27.89 -36.37
N SER A 116 -15.46 27.94 -35.94
CA SER A 116 -14.50 26.84 -36.15
C SER A 116 -13.31 26.92 -35.19
N MET A 117 -12.63 25.78 -35.03
CA MET A 117 -11.35 25.73 -34.30
C MET A 117 -10.28 26.64 -34.93
N GLN A 118 -10.30 26.81 -36.26
CA GLN A 118 -9.38 27.72 -36.95
C GLN A 118 -9.65 29.18 -36.57
N MET A 119 -10.92 29.58 -36.55
CA MET A 119 -11.30 30.95 -36.15
C MET A 119 -10.89 31.23 -34.71
N TRP A 120 -11.12 30.27 -33.81
CA TRP A 120 -10.66 30.39 -32.42
C TRP A 120 -9.14 30.55 -32.33
N SER A 121 -8.37 29.69 -33.03
CA SER A 121 -6.91 29.76 -33.05
C SER A 121 -6.40 31.11 -33.57
N ASN A 122 -7.03 31.66 -34.61
CA ASN A 122 -6.71 32.99 -35.14
C ASN A 122 -6.97 34.10 -34.12
N GLN A 123 -8.06 34.02 -33.34
CA GLN A 123 -8.36 34.99 -32.28
C GLN A 123 -7.38 34.89 -31.09
N VAL A 124 -6.96 33.68 -30.72
CA VAL A 124 -5.92 33.50 -29.70
C VAL A 124 -4.59 34.12 -30.19
N ALA A 125 -4.25 33.95 -31.47
CA ALA A 125 -3.05 34.51 -32.05
C ALA A 125 -3.07 36.05 -32.10
N SER A 126 -4.23 36.67 -32.35
CA SER A 126 -4.37 38.13 -32.39
C SER A 126 -4.15 38.78 -31.02
N ILE A 127 -4.60 38.16 -29.92
CA ILE A 127 -4.40 38.64 -28.55
C ILE A 127 -2.91 38.84 -28.23
N TRP A 128 -2.09 37.82 -28.51
CA TRP A 128 -0.66 37.90 -28.28
C TRP A 128 0.02 38.88 -29.24
N ALA A 129 -0.37 38.91 -30.52
CA ALA A 129 0.19 39.85 -31.48
C ALA A 129 -0.07 41.32 -31.07
N TYR A 130 -1.29 41.60 -30.62
CA TYR A 130 -1.64 42.91 -30.06
C TYR A 130 -0.80 43.23 -28.84
N ALA A 131 -0.73 42.33 -27.86
CA ALA A 131 0.04 42.55 -26.62
C ALA A 131 1.52 42.84 -26.89
N ARG A 132 2.14 42.07 -27.80
CA ARG A 132 3.54 42.25 -28.23
C ARG A 132 3.79 43.65 -28.77
N ASP A 133 2.96 44.07 -29.72
CA ASP A 133 3.17 45.34 -30.42
C ASP A 133 2.77 46.52 -29.53
N ARG A 134 1.71 46.34 -28.72
CA ARG A 134 1.21 47.35 -27.79
C ARG A 134 2.24 47.74 -26.75
N HIS A 135 3.03 46.79 -26.25
CA HIS A 135 4.10 47.04 -25.27
C HIS A 135 5.06 48.13 -25.75
N ALA A 136 5.54 48.04 -26.99
CA ALA A 136 6.43 49.05 -27.57
C ALA A 136 5.72 50.39 -27.86
N TRP A 137 4.45 50.35 -28.27
CA TRP A 137 3.66 51.56 -28.51
C TRP A 137 3.35 52.34 -27.24
N GLU A 138 3.10 51.68 -26.11
CA GLU A 138 2.84 52.35 -24.83
C GLU A 138 4.02 53.24 -24.41
N TRP A 139 5.25 52.74 -24.54
CA TRP A 139 6.45 53.56 -24.30
C TRP A 139 6.48 54.80 -25.20
N ARG A 140 6.23 54.64 -26.51
CA ARG A 140 6.24 55.75 -27.47
C ARG A 140 5.15 56.78 -27.18
N LEU A 141 3.95 56.33 -26.85
CA LEU A 141 2.80 57.19 -26.55
C LEU A 141 3.04 57.98 -25.26
N MET A 142 3.54 57.33 -24.20
CA MET A 142 3.92 58.01 -22.96
C MET A 142 5.04 59.04 -23.21
N CYS A 143 6.10 58.68 -23.94
CA CYS A 143 7.18 59.59 -24.31
C CYS A 143 6.67 60.82 -25.06
N THR A 144 5.80 60.61 -26.05
CA THR A 144 5.23 61.69 -26.85
C THR A 144 4.32 62.59 -26.01
N ARG A 145 3.42 62.00 -25.21
CA ARG A 145 2.40 62.74 -24.45
C ARG A 145 3.00 63.58 -23.32
N PHE A 146 4.02 63.06 -22.65
CA PHE A 146 4.62 63.67 -21.47
C PHE A 146 6.01 64.28 -21.73
N ASN A 147 6.46 64.29 -22.99
CA ASN A 147 7.78 64.77 -23.41
C ASN A 147 8.91 64.10 -22.61
N LEU A 148 8.90 62.76 -22.61
CA LEU A 148 9.86 61.91 -21.88
C LEU A 148 10.80 61.19 -22.84
N SER A 149 11.94 60.78 -22.33
CA SER A 149 12.88 59.88 -23.01
C SER A 149 13.17 58.65 -22.15
N THR A 150 13.57 57.53 -22.76
CA THR A 150 13.83 56.28 -22.02
C THR A 150 15.32 55.99 -21.83
N ALA A 151 15.61 55.22 -20.79
CA ALA A 151 16.90 54.63 -20.47
C ALA A 151 16.67 53.22 -19.89
N GLU A 152 17.63 52.31 -20.11
CA GLU A 152 17.61 50.99 -19.50
C GLU A 152 18.33 51.04 -18.14
N VAL A 153 17.69 50.49 -17.11
CA VAL A 153 18.29 50.27 -15.79
C VAL A 153 18.58 48.79 -15.65
N CYS A 154 19.83 48.45 -15.36
CA CYS A 154 20.28 47.10 -15.08
C CYS A 154 20.64 46.99 -13.60
N VAL A 155 20.01 46.07 -12.87
CA VAL A 155 20.36 45.79 -11.46
C VAL A 155 20.97 44.41 -11.33
N ALA A 156 22.03 44.32 -10.54
CA ALA A 156 22.74 43.08 -10.26
C ALA A 156 23.07 42.97 -8.77
N THR A 157 23.49 41.78 -8.36
CA THR A 157 23.99 41.48 -7.01
C THR A 157 25.37 40.83 -7.13
N SER A 158 26.29 41.10 -6.20
CA SER A 158 27.57 40.37 -6.15
C SER A 158 27.39 38.87 -5.99
N ASP A 159 26.35 38.47 -5.24
CA ASP A 159 25.85 37.11 -5.16
C ASP A 159 24.35 37.15 -4.78
N ARG A 160 23.52 36.45 -5.54
CA ARG A 160 22.07 36.38 -5.33
C ARG A 160 21.68 35.58 -4.08
N ALA A 161 22.57 34.72 -3.60
CA ALA A 161 22.42 34.00 -2.33
C ALA A 161 22.64 34.91 -1.12
N HIS A 162 23.29 36.07 -1.31
CA HIS A 162 23.66 36.97 -0.22
C HIS A 162 22.69 38.16 -0.05
N GLY A 163 21.85 38.45 -1.03
CA GLY A 163 20.90 39.56 -0.96
C GLY A 163 20.04 39.73 -2.21
N ARG A 164 19.15 40.72 -2.17
CA ARG A 164 18.23 41.11 -3.25
C ARG A 164 18.22 42.64 -3.42
N VAL A 165 17.70 43.11 -4.54
CA VAL A 165 17.48 44.53 -4.84
C VAL A 165 15.99 44.74 -5.12
N GLN A 166 15.42 45.76 -4.50
CA GLN A 166 14.10 46.29 -4.83
C GLN A 166 14.26 47.49 -5.75
N VAL A 167 13.55 47.51 -6.87
CA VAL A 167 13.47 48.62 -7.84
C VAL A 167 12.05 49.17 -7.79
N ASN A 168 11.87 50.38 -7.26
CA ASN A 168 10.55 50.93 -6.95
C ASN A 168 9.72 49.96 -6.09
N ASP A 169 8.56 49.52 -6.58
CA ASP A 169 7.72 48.52 -5.90
C ASP A 169 8.05 47.07 -6.32
N ILE A 170 9.04 46.87 -7.21
CA ILE A 170 9.46 45.54 -7.69
C ILE A 170 10.58 45.01 -6.80
N LEU A 171 10.30 44.02 -5.96
CA LEU A 171 11.36 43.22 -5.34
C LEU A 171 11.87 42.20 -6.35
N VAL A 172 13.12 42.30 -6.81
CA VAL A 172 13.65 41.41 -7.86
C VAL A 172 14.05 40.05 -7.27
N ASP A 173 13.31 39.01 -7.60
CA ASP A 173 13.56 37.61 -7.25
C ASP A 173 12.81 36.63 -8.17
N GLY A 174 12.80 35.33 -7.83
CA GLY A 174 12.16 34.29 -8.64
C GLY A 174 10.63 34.37 -8.68
N ASP A 175 9.99 35.05 -7.73
CA ASP A 175 8.54 35.23 -7.70
C ASP A 175 8.08 36.45 -8.49
N THR A 176 9.04 37.26 -8.96
CA THR A 176 8.76 38.46 -9.74
C THR A 176 8.16 38.11 -11.09
N LEU A 177 6.97 38.65 -11.37
CA LEU A 177 6.27 38.41 -12.62
C LEU A 177 7.09 38.88 -13.83
N GLY A 178 7.26 38.01 -14.82
CA GLY A 178 7.84 38.37 -16.12
C GLY A 178 9.37 38.46 -16.13
N VAL A 179 10.04 37.96 -15.09
CA VAL A 179 11.48 37.73 -15.11
C VAL A 179 11.80 36.61 -16.11
N PRO A 180 12.76 36.79 -17.05
CA PRO A 180 13.08 35.80 -18.09
C PRO A 180 13.54 34.44 -17.56
N ASP A 181 14.32 34.44 -16.47
CA ASP A 181 14.79 33.25 -15.77
C ASP A 181 14.52 33.39 -14.26
N PRO A 182 13.40 32.85 -13.76
CA PRO A 182 13.08 32.85 -12.34
C PRO A 182 14.15 32.19 -11.45
N ALA A 183 14.91 31.23 -12.00
CA ALA A 183 15.99 30.56 -11.27
C ALA A 183 17.26 31.43 -11.20
N ALA A 184 17.42 32.39 -12.10
CA ALA A 184 18.51 33.37 -12.13
C ALA A 184 17.98 34.80 -12.40
N PRO A 185 17.34 35.45 -11.40
CA PRO A 185 16.66 36.73 -11.59
C PRO A 185 17.60 37.93 -11.79
N TYR A 186 18.91 37.75 -11.64
CA TYR A 186 19.94 38.78 -11.84
C TYR A 186 20.89 38.39 -12.97
N PRO A 187 21.38 39.35 -13.77
CA PRO A 187 21.00 40.76 -13.75
C PRO A 187 19.57 40.99 -14.29
N TRP A 188 18.81 41.85 -13.63
CA TRP A 188 17.48 42.26 -14.09
C TRP A 188 17.57 43.58 -14.85
N ARG A 189 16.81 43.69 -15.94
CA ARG A 189 16.78 44.88 -16.81
C ARG A 189 15.36 45.39 -16.97
N GLY A 190 15.20 46.71 -16.88
CA GLY A 190 13.94 47.39 -17.11
C GLY A 190 14.15 48.76 -17.76
N TRP A 191 13.19 49.18 -18.57
CA TRP A 191 13.17 50.51 -19.16
C TRP A 191 12.50 51.49 -18.20
N TYR A 192 13.07 52.68 -18.07
CA TYR A 192 12.55 53.77 -17.25
C TYR A 192 12.70 55.11 -17.97
N PHE A 193 12.02 56.15 -17.48
CA PHE A 193 12.09 57.49 -18.05
C PHE A 193 13.24 58.28 -17.44
N ARG A 194 14.00 59.02 -18.26
CA ARG A 194 15.17 59.80 -17.79
C ARG A 194 14.79 60.95 -16.89
N GLU A 195 13.58 61.45 -17.03
CA GLU A 195 13.03 62.58 -16.30
C GLU A 195 12.32 62.17 -14.99
N VAL A 196 12.23 60.85 -14.71
CA VAL A 196 11.55 60.29 -13.54
C VAL A 196 12.55 59.49 -12.69
N PRO A 197 12.71 59.80 -11.39
CA PRO A 197 13.62 59.04 -10.53
C PRO A 197 13.20 57.58 -10.37
N VAL A 198 14.19 56.68 -10.41
CA VAL A 198 14.07 55.27 -10.05
C VAL A 198 14.62 55.10 -8.64
N THR A 199 13.87 54.41 -7.78
CA THR A 199 14.31 54.09 -6.43
C THR A 199 14.88 52.69 -6.37
N LEU A 200 16.01 52.51 -5.69
CA LEU A 200 16.70 51.23 -5.53
C LEU A 200 16.91 50.98 -4.05
N ARG A 201 16.67 49.75 -3.58
CA ARG A 201 16.96 49.35 -2.20
C ARG A 201 17.67 48.00 -2.15
N ALA A 202 18.88 47.97 -1.62
CA ALA A 202 19.62 46.73 -1.36
C ALA A 202 19.12 46.07 -0.07
N LEU A 203 18.83 44.77 -0.15
CA LEU A 203 18.21 43.97 0.91
C LEU A 203 19.08 42.73 1.16
N PRO A 204 19.99 42.76 2.16
CA PRO A 204 20.81 41.60 2.49
C PRO A 204 19.93 40.43 2.96
N ARG A 205 20.35 39.21 2.64
CA ARG A 205 19.79 37.98 3.22
C ARG A 205 20.42 37.72 4.60
N PRO A 206 19.79 36.92 5.47
CA PRO A 206 20.36 36.55 6.77
C PRO A 206 21.78 35.98 6.63
N GLY A 207 22.68 36.38 7.55
CA GLY A 207 24.12 36.02 7.52
C GLY A 207 25.00 36.93 6.66
N TYR A 208 24.40 37.90 5.96
CA TYR A 208 25.10 38.84 5.08
C TYR A 208 24.76 40.28 5.43
N ARG A 209 25.61 41.21 5.00
CA ARG A 209 25.38 42.65 5.09
C ARG A 209 25.60 43.32 3.74
N PHE A 210 24.91 44.44 3.53
CA PHE A 210 25.17 45.29 2.37
C PHE A 210 26.48 46.07 2.58
N ALA A 211 27.40 45.94 1.63
CA ALA A 211 28.73 46.53 1.70
C ALA A 211 28.88 47.79 0.82
N GLY A 212 27.94 48.05 -0.09
CA GLY A 212 27.94 49.21 -0.99
C GLY A 212 27.52 48.89 -2.43
N TRP A 213 27.20 49.92 -3.20
CA TRP A 213 26.95 49.83 -4.63
C TRP A 213 28.27 49.88 -5.41
N VAL A 214 28.49 48.93 -6.32
CA VAL A 214 29.80 48.76 -6.98
C VAL A 214 30.16 49.97 -7.85
N GLU A 215 29.22 50.48 -8.64
CA GLU A 215 29.47 51.52 -9.64
C GLU A 215 29.60 52.92 -9.03
N SER A 216 28.80 53.25 -8.02
CA SER A 216 28.84 54.56 -7.37
C SER A 216 29.74 54.61 -6.13
N GLY A 217 30.05 53.45 -5.54
CA GLY A 217 30.70 53.35 -4.23
C GLY A 217 29.80 53.77 -3.06
N ASP A 218 28.53 54.08 -3.31
CA ASP A 218 27.59 54.55 -2.29
C ASP A 218 27.28 53.43 -1.28
N THR A 219 27.35 53.77 0.00
CA THR A 219 27.09 52.84 1.11
C THR A 219 25.65 52.95 1.64
N ASN A 220 24.85 53.89 1.13
CA ASN A 220 23.43 53.95 1.41
C ASN A 220 22.70 52.82 0.67
N ALA A 221 22.05 51.93 1.43
CA ALA A 221 21.30 50.83 0.86
C ALA A 221 20.11 51.32 0.00
N CYS A 222 19.60 52.53 0.23
CA CYS A 222 18.52 53.13 -0.55
C CYS A 222 19.04 54.26 -1.44
N LEU A 223 18.83 54.15 -2.75
CA LEU A 223 19.14 55.19 -3.73
C LEU A 223 17.86 55.70 -4.41
N SER A 224 17.89 56.97 -4.84
CA SER A 224 16.91 57.55 -5.74
C SER A 224 17.66 58.27 -6.86
N VAL A 225 17.59 57.75 -8.08
CA VAL A 225 18.48 58.12 -9.19
C VAL A 225 17.71 58.44 -10.46
N LEU A 226 18.14 59.46 -11.20
CA LEU A 226 17.69 59.70 -12.57
C LEU A 226 18.54 58.85 -13.53
N PRO A 227 17.94 58.03 -14.42
CA PRO A 227 18.71 57.21 -15.33
C PRO A 227 19.23 58.07 -16.50
N VAL A 228 20.40 58.68 -16.32
CA VAL A 228 20.95 59.69 -17.24
C VAL A 228 21.68 59.09 -18.45
N SER A 229 22.14 57.85 -18.35
CA SER A 229 22.83 57.11 -19.42
C SER A 229 21.85 56.25 -20.23
N ALA A 230 22.23 55.84 -21.45
CA ALA A 230 21.40 54.93 -22.25
C ALA A 230 21.17 53.57 -21.57
N LEU A 231 22.20 53.09 -20.88
CA LEU A 231 22.15 51.97 -19.94
C LEU A 231 22.85 52.43 -18.66
N GLN A 232 22.20 52.21 -17.51
CA GLN A 232 22.79 52.49 -16.20
C GLN A 232 22.70 51.24 -15.33
N THR A 233 23.85 50.80 -14.83
CA THR A 233 23.98 49.58 -14.02
C THR A 233 24.15 49.91 -12.54
N PHE A 234 23.49 49.15 -11.68
CA PHE A 234 23.62 49.20 -10.23
C PHE A 234 23.81 47.79 -9.67
N THR A 235 24.99 47.51 -9.13
CA THR A 235 25.33 46.22 -8.53
C THR A 235 25.40 46.36 -7.03
N ALA A 236 24.51 45.69 -6.31
CA ALA A 236 24.55 45.64 -4.84
C ALA A 236 25.61 44.62 -4.39
N ARG A 237 26.64 45.07 -3.66
CA ARG A 237 27.62 44.17 -3.05
C ARG A 237 27.14 43.73 -1.67
N PHE A 238 27.00 42.42 -1.50
CA PHE A 238 26.76 41.78 -0.21
C PHE A 238 27.98 40.96 0.18
N GLU A 239 28.33 41.02 1.44
CA GLU A 239 29.42 40.23 2.02
C GLU A 239 28.93 39.49 3.25
N LEU A 240 29.63 38.41 3.59
CA LEU A 240 29.43 37.69 4.84
C LEU A 240 29.50 38.68 5.99
N ASP A 241 28.51 38.63 6.85
CA ASP A 241 28.54 39.41 8.07
C ASP A 241 29.63 38.83 8.99
N PRO A 242 30.70 39.57 9.33
CA PRO A 242 31.80 39.05 10.15
C PRO A 242 31.31 38.55 11.52
N ASP A 243 30.20 39.09 12.01
CA ASP A 243 29.56 38.68 13.25
C ASP A 243 28.73 37.39 13.11
N ALA A 244 28.63 36.80 11.90
CA ALA A 244 27.99 35.50 11.65
C ALA A 244 28.99 34.32 11.77
N GLN A 245 30.28 34.58 12.02
CA GLN A 245 31.35 33.57 12.14
C GLN A 245 31.49 32.97 13.56
N VAL A 246 30.44 32.96 14.41
CA VAL A 246 30.57 32.25 15.70
C VAL A 246 30.60 30.75 15.43
N SER A 247 31.72 30.11 15.80
CA SER A 247 32.09 28.74 15.45
C SER A 247 31.13 27.66 15.97
N GLN A 248 30.28 27.99 16.94
CA GLN A 248 29.15 27.18 17.39
C GLN A 248 28.31 28.04 18.34
N ALA A 249 27.02 28.25 18.06
CA ALA A 249 26.14 28.94 19.00
C ALA A 249 25.53 27.92 19.97
N VAL A 250 25.65 28.15 21.27
CA VAL A 250 25.11 27.28 22.33
C VAL A 250 23.83 27.90 22.89
N PHE A 251 22.76 27.12 22.89
CA PHE A 251 21.48 27.49 23.49
C PHE A 251 21.62 27.53 25.02
N LEU A 252 21.48 28.72 25.61
CA LEU A 252 21.66 28.99 27.04
C LEU A 252 20.47 28.56 27.92
N PRO A 253 19.20 28.71 27.49
CA PRO A 253 18.05 28.46 28.36
C PRO A 253 17.95 27.01 28.86
N GLY A 254 17.86 26.85 30.18
CA GLY A 254 17.61 25.56 30.82
C GLY A 254 16.18 25.06 30.66
N GLY A 255 15.23 25.99 30.50
CA GLY A 255 13.80 25.77 30.21
C GLY A 255 13.41 26.35 28.86
N GLU A 256 12.12 26.54 28.62
CA GLU A 256 11.60 26.86 27.28
C GLU A 256 11.90 28.27 26.80
N GLU A 257 12.44 28.42 25.60
CA GLU A 257 12.74 29.73 25.01
C GLU A 257 12.71 29.72 23.48
N ASP A 258 12.76 30.92 22.90
CA ASP A 258 12.69 31.13 21.45
C ASP A 258 14.08 30.97 20.79
N TRP A 259 14.14 30.18 19.71
CA TRP A 259 15.33 30.02 18.87
C TRP A 259 15.72 31.36 18.26
N ASP A 260 14.76 32.12 17.75
CA ASP A 260 14.96 33.37 17.04
C ASP A 260 15.03 34.61 17.95
N ASP A 261 15.41 34.42 19.21
CA ASP A 261 15.87 35.45 20.14
C ASP A 261 17.40 35.37 20.29
N ASP A 262 18.09 36.47 19.99
CA ASP A 262 19.54 36.61 20.17
C ASP A 262 20.00 36.36 21.63
N ALA A 263 19.15 36.65 22.61
CA ALA A 263 19.47 36.44 24.03
C ALA A 263 19.52 34.95 24.43
N SER A 264 18.89 34.06 23.65
CA SER A 264 18.88 32.62 23.88
C SER A 264 20.21 31.93 23.57
N TRP A 265 21.18 32.65 22.97
CA TRP A 265 22.43 32.08 22.49
C TRP A 265 23.65 32.76 23.11
N ASP A 266 24.69 31.99 23.42
CA ASP A 266 25.96 32.47 23.97
C ASP A 266 26.67 33.49 23.08
N SER A 267 26.53 33.32 21.76
CA SER A 267 26.96 34.21 20.69
C SER A 267 26.28 35.60 20.73
N ARG A 268 25.20 35.77 21.50
CA ARG A 268 24.27 36.92 21.43
C ARG A 268 23.70 37.13 20.03
N ARG A 269 23.65 36.06 19.25
CA ARG A 269 23.12 36.03 17.89
C ARG A 269 22.59 34.65 17.59
N PHE A 270 21.30 34.52 17.31
CA PHE A 270 20.78 33.20 17.00
C PHE A 270 21.31 32.65 15.65
N PRO A 271 21.59 31.34 15.55
CA PRO A 271 22.06 30.74 14.32
C PRO A 271 20.96 30.73 13.25
N ASN A 272 21.17 31.49 12.16
CA ASN A 272 20.20 31.69 11.07
C ASN A 272 20.83 31.97 9.69
N TRP A 273 21.63 31.04 9.18
CA TRP A 273 22.22 31.07 7.83
C TRP A 273 22.63 29.66 7.37
N PRO A 274 22.84 29.43 6.06
CA PRO A 274 23.37 28.16 5.58
C PRO A 274 24.71 27.80 6.22
N GLY A 275 24.84 26.58 6.74
CA GLY A 275 26.04 26.11 7.46
C GLY A 275 26.15 26.58 8.92
N ALA A 276 25.19 27.36 9.43
CA ALA A 276 25.18 27.77 10.84
C ALA A 276 25.20 26.55 11.78
N ARG A 277 25.93 26.67 12.91
CA ARG A 277 26.11 25.57 13.87
C ARG A 277 25.45 25.91 15.19
N ALA A 278 24.51 25.07 15.63
CA ALA A 278 23.78 25.20 16.88
C ALA A 278 24.05 24.00 17.80
N ILE A 279 24.31 24.25 19.09
CA ILE A 279 24.28 23.24 20.15
C ILE A 279 23.08 23.51 21.04
N ILE A 280 22.31 22.45 21.30
CA ILE A 280 21.23 22.43 22.26
C ILE A 280 21.63 21.43 23.37
N PRO A 281 22.14 21.91 24.52
CA PRO A 281 22.56 21.05 25.63
C PRO A 281 21.34 20.38 26.29
N PRO A 282 21.51 19.42 27.21
CA PRO A 282 20.37 18.80 27.90
C PRO A 282 19.54 19.84 28.67
N PRO A 283 18.21 19.73 28.71
CA PRO A 283 17.39 20.59 29.55
C PRO A 283 17.73 20.39 31.03
N THR A 284 17.75 21.48 31.79
CA THR A 284 17.99 21.45 33.25
C THR A 284 16.75 21.85 34.05
N VAL A 285 15.70 22.33 33.37
CA VAL A 285 14.44 22.78 33.95
C VAL A 285 13.28 22.12 33.18
N PRO A 286 12.22 21.64 33.85
CA PRO A 286 11.04 21.11 33.18
C PRO A 286 10.26 22.22 32.45
N ASP A 287 9.36 21.80 31.57
CA ASP A 287 8.40 22.64 30.83
C ASP A 287 7.48 23.39 31.83
N GLU A 288 6.82 24.47 31.39
CA GLU A 288 5.87 25.25 32.20
C GLU A 288 4.72 24.39 32.74
N ASP A 289 4.35 23.33 32.01
CA ASP A 289 3.35 22.33 32.44
C ASP A 289 3.90 21.27 33.41
N GLY A 290 5.18 21.38 33.79
CA GLY A 290 5.87 20.49 34.73
C GLY A 290 6.35 19.18 34.12
N LEU A 291 6.17 18.96 32.80
CA LEU A 291 6.64 17.75 32.14
C LEU A 291 8.16 17.81 31.91
N PRO A 292 8.86 16.65 31.92
CA PRO A 292 10.33 16.56 31.76
C PRO A 292 10.75 16.79 30.30
N ARG A 293 10.49 17.99 29.78
CA ARG A 293 10.78 18.39 28.40
C ARG A 293 11.06 19.89 28.30
N ARG A 294 11.64 20.34 27.18
CA ARG A 294 11.89 21.76 26.86
C ARG A 294 11.51 22.06 25.41
N ASN A 295 10.76 23.13 25.19
CA ASN A 295 10.55 23.71 23.86
C ASN A 295 11.66 24.70 23.47
N VAL A 296 12.23 24.51 22.28
CA VAL A 296 13.04 25.49 21.56
C VAL A 296 12.19 25.98 20.39
N ARG A 297 11.73 27.23 20.44
CA ARG A 297 10.61 27.69 19.61
C ARG A 297 11.05 28.55 18.42
N VAL A 298 10.58 28.24 17.22
CA VAL A 298 10.63 29.15 16.06
C VAL A 298 9.40 30.06 16.14
N ALA A 299 9.59 31.31 16.54
CA ALA A 299 8.51 32.14 17.09
C ALA A 299 8.09 33.32 16.19
N ALA A 300 9.03 34.11 15.68
CA ALA A 300 8.80 35.38 15.00
C ALA A 300 9.24 35.41 13.53
N GLN A 301 10.25 34.62 13.14
CA GLN A 301 10.78 34.59 11.78
C GLN A 301 11.25 33.18 11.34
N PRO A 302 11.40 32.91 10.02
CA PRO A 302 12.02 31.68 9.56
C PRO A 302 13.47 31.53 10.06
N VAL A 303 13.85 30.30 10.37
CA VAL A 303 15.19 29.91 10.80
C VAL A 303 15.81 29.00 9.74
N THR A 304 17.04 29.30 9.33
CA THR A 304 17.89 28.48 8.46
C THR A 304 19.14 28.07 9.22
N VAL A 305 19.43 26.78 9.29
CA VAL A 305 20.59 26.25 10.02
C VAL A 305 21.24 25.10 9.25
N GLY A 306 22.57 24.95 9.35
CA GLY A 306 23.28 23.85 8.70
C GLY A 306 23.46 22.64 9.60
N HIS A 307 23.94 22.85 10.82
CA HIS A 307 24.29 21.77 11.74
C HIS A 307 23.71 22.03 13.12
N VAL A 308 22.89 21.09 13.59
CA VAL A 308 22.31 21.13 14.94
C VAL A 308 22.80 19.92 15.70
N THR A 309 23.42 20.13 16.86
CA THR A 309 23.74 19.07 17.81
C THR A 309 22.81 19.20 19.01
N VAL A 310 22.08 18.14 19.32
CA VAL A 310 21.23 18.06 20.51
C VAL A 310 21.74 16.96 21.42
N ASP A 311 21.96 17.29 22.68
CA ASP A 311 22.36 16.33 23.70
C ASP A 311 21.13 15.95 24.54
N ASN A 312 20.74 14.68 24.45
CA ASN A 312 19.58 14.14 25.15
C ASN A 312 20.02 13.66 26.55
N GLY A 313 19.56 14.38 27.57
CA GLY A 313 19.60 13.92 28.96
C GLY A 313 18.38 13.07 29.31
N THR A 314 17.94 13.14 30.58
CA THR A 314 16.68 12.51 31.03
C THR A 314 15.45 13.24 30.53
N PHE A 315 15.57 14.54 30.21
CA PHE A 315 14.47 15.36 29.71
C PHE A 315 14.51 15.45 28.18
N SER A 316 13.34 15.62 27.57
CA SER A 316 13.20 15.66 26.11
C SER A 316 13.35 17.08 25.55
N ASN A 317 13.92 17.22 24.35
CA ASN A 317 13.96 18.46 23.61
C ASN A 317 12.88 18.49 22.53
N ARG A 318 12.22 19.64 22.32
CA ARG A 318 11.26 19.80 21.22
C ARG A 318 11.56 21.07 20.45
N ILE A 319 11.95 20.93 19.18
CA ILE A 319 12.10 22.05 18.24
C ILE A 319 10.75 22.22 17.53
N ARG A 320 10.06 23.33 17.78
CA ARG A 320 8.66 23.52 17.36
C ARG A 320 8.36 24.98 17.07
N ASN A 321 7.18 25.28 16.55
CA ASN A 321 6.71 26.67 16.52
C ASN A 321 6.20 27.13 17.89
N ALA A 322 6.33 28.43 18.17
CA ALA A 322 5.55 29.08 19.23
C ALA A 322 4.05 29.01 18.88
N LYS A 323 3.18 29.07 19.89
CA LYS A 323 1.73 28.87 19.76
C LYS A 323 1.09 29.76 18.68
N ASP A 324 1.53 31.01 18.60
CA ASP A 324 0.98 32.04 17.71
C ASP A 324 2.00 32.47 16.63
N ALA A 325 2.95 31.59 16.28
CA ALA A 325 3.98 31.90 15.30
C ALA A 325 3.39 32.17 13.91
N PRO A 326 3.82 33.24 13.19
CA PRO A 326 3.41 33.51 11.82
C PRO A 326 3.63 32.32 10.88
N ALA A 327 2.77 32.14 9.87
CA ALA A 327 2.84 31.00 8.93
C ALA A 327 4.19 30.87 8.19
N GLY A 328 4.96 31.96 8.07
CA GLY A 328 6.30 31.96 7.47
C GLY A 328 7.43 31.46 8.38
N CYS A 329 7.15 31.13 9.64
CA CYS A 329 8.14 30.65 10.61
C CYS A 329 8.51 29.17 10.39
N THR A 330 9.18 28.90 9.27
CA THR A 330 9.70 27.56 8.92
C THR A 330 11.07 27.30 9.54
N LEU A 331 11.44 26.02 9.66
CA LEU A 331 12.81 25.60 9.95
C LEU A 331 13.44 25.00 8.69
N THR A 332 14.52 25.61 8.20
CA THR A 332 15.25 25.16 7.00
C THR A 332 16.59 24.55 7.41
N PHE A 333 16.84 23.31 7.00
CA PHE A 333 18.15 22.68 7.05
C PHE A 333 18.90 22.94 5.74
N ASP A 334 19.96 23.73 5.82
CA ASP A 334 20.80 24.12 4.68
C ASP A 334 22.27 24.08 5.10
N GLY A 335 23.00 23.05 4.65
CA GLY A 335 24.45 22.91 4.90
C GLY A 335 25.31 23.80 3.99
N GLY A 336 24.72 24.62 3.12
CA GLY A 336 25.44 25.41 2.13
C GLY A 336 26.05 24.52 1.05
N THR A 337 27.36 24.31 1.10
CA THR A 337 28.08 23.46 0.12
C THR A 337 28.12 21.98 0.51
N GLU A 338 27.63 21.62 1.69
CA GLU A 338 27.58 20.25 2.20
C GLU A 338 26.16 19.84 2.65
N SER A 339 26.00 18.57 2.99
CA SER A 339 24.78 18.09 3.65
C SER A 339 24.62 18.74 5.03
N ALA A 340 23.41 19.18 5.34
CA ALA A 340 23.06 19.59 6.70
C ALA A 340 23.16 18.39 7.66
N SER A 341 23.23 18.64 8.98
CA SER A 341 23.21 17.57 9.97
C SER A 341 22.36 17.90 11.20
N LEU A 342 21.57 16.92 11.65
CA LEU A 342 20.98 16.89 12.99
C LEU A 342 21.61 15.72 13.75
N THR A 343 22.49 16.05 14.68
CA THR A 343 23.22 15.09 15.50
C THR A 343 22.56 14.98 16.86
N VAL A 344 22.13 13.79 17.26
CA VAL A 344 21.52 13.50 18.56
C VAL A 344 22.43 12.57 19.35
N VAL A 345 22.97 13.12 20.44
CA VAL A 345 23.92 12.45 21.35
C VAL A 345 23.29 12.26 22.75
N GLY A 346 24.11 11.79 23.69
CA GLY A 346 23.71 11.53 25.07
C GLY A 346 23.37 10.06 25.31
N ASP A 347 23.17 9.71 26.57
CA ASP A 347 22.87 8.36 27.05
C ASP A 347 21.56 8.29 27.87
N GLY A 348 20.82 9.40 27.94
CA GLY A 348 19.57 9.50 28.66
C GLY A 348 18.35 9.00 27.86
N ALA A 349 17.27 8.71 28.60
CA ALA A 349 15.99 8.27 28.05
C ALA A 349 15.12 9.41 27.47
N GLY A 350 15.57 10.67 27.57
CA GLY A 350 14.95 11.78 26.87
C GLY A 350 15.14 11.66 25.37
N PHE A 351 14.24 12.27 24.59
CA PHE A 351 14.32 12.28 23.13
C PHE A 351 14.26 13.70 22.57
N THR A 352 14.72 13.86 21.33
CA THR A 352 14.54 15.10 20.57
C THR A 352 13.36 14.95 19.62
N ALA A 353 12.40 15.87 19.62
CA ALA A 353 11.34 15.97 18.64
C ALA A 353 11.53 17.20 17.76
N VAL A 354 11.40 17.03 16.44
CA VAL A 354 11.29 18.14 15.49
C VAL A 354 9.85 18.18 14.99
N GLU A 355 9.08 19.17 15.46
CA GLU A 355 7.63 19.30 15.26
C GLU A 355 7.21 20.72 14.84
N VAL A 356 7.98 21.33 13.94
CA VAL A 356 7.71 22.67 13.37
C VAL A 356 6.48 22.59 12.43
N ALA A 357 5.31 22.94 12.96
CA ALA A 357 4.01 22.84 12.28
C ALA A 357 3.92 23.69 10.99
N ASN A 358 4.61 24.83 10.95
CA ASN A 358 4.68 25.68 9.76
C ASN A 358 5.56 25.09 8.65
N GLY A 359 6.27 23.99 8.93
CA GLY A 359 7.02 23.21 7.97
C GLY A 359 8.52 23.21 8.23
N VAL A 360 9.12 22.06 7.95
CA VAL A 360 10.57 21.88 7.84
C VAL A 360 10.96 21.82 6.36
N VAL A 361 12.05 22.47 5.98
CA VAL A 361 12.56 22.50 4.60
C VAL A 361 13.96 21.90 4.55
N LEU A 362 14.18 20.91 3.68
CA LEU A 362 15.47 20.31 3.35
C LEU A 362 16.05 21.00 2.11
N ALA A 363 16.82 22.07 2.31
CA ALA A 363 17.48 22.77 1.21
C ALA A 363 18.66 21.96 0.65
N THR A 364 19.38 21.26 1.54
CA THR A 364 20.33 20.19 1.19
C THR A 364 19.92 18.88 1.85
N ASP A 365 20.57 17.77 1.50
CA ASP A 365 20.37 16.50 2.21
C ASP A 365 20.67 16.68 3.71
N LEU A 366 19.83 16.10 4.56
CA LEU A 366 20.02 16.15 6.01
C LEU A 366 20.47 14.80 6.55
N ARG A 367 21.65 14.80 7.17
CA ARG A 367 22.17 13.66 7.94
C ARG A 367 21.58 13.67 9.34
N LEU A 368 20.79 12.64 9.66
CA LEU A 368 20.29 12.34 10.99
C LEU A 368 21.27 11.41 11.69
N VAL A 369 22.23 11.97 12.44
CA VAL A 369 23.28 11.20 13.13
C VAL A 369 22.82 10.92 14.55
N VAL A 370 22.32 9.71 14.82
CA VAL A 370 21.71 9.36 16.12
C VAL A 370 22.58 8.33 16.83
N SER A 371 23.38 8.77 17.80
CA SER A 371 24.25 7.88 18.59
C SER A 371 23.63 7.46 19.93
N ASN A 372 22.67 8.21 20.46
CA ASN A 372 21.93 7.83 21.67
C ASN A 372 21.06 6.59 21.39
N THR A 373 21.36 5.49 22.09
CA THR A 373 20.66 4.21 22.00
C THR A 373 19.63 3.98 23.11
N ALA A 374 19.63 4.82 24.16
CA ALA A 374 18.65 4.74 25.24
C ALA A 374 17.30 5.30 24.75
N GLY A 375 17.22 6.63 24.60
CA GLY A 375 16.05 7.34 24.07
C GLY A 375 14.70 6.94 24.69
N ASP A 376 13.62 7.34 24.03
CA ASP A 376 12.27 6.94 24.41
C ASP A 376 11.94 5.55 23.83
N ALA A 377 11.20 4.72 24.59
CA ALA A 377 10.86 3.36 24.15
C ALA A 377 10.02 3.33 22.86
N ALA A 378 9.09 4.28 22.71
CA ALA A 378 8.22 4.38 21.53
C ALA A 378 8.92 5.14 20.39
N TYR A 379 9.57 6.26 20.69
CA TYR A 379 10.05 7.21 19.69
C TYR A 379 11.54 7.08 19.35
N GLY A 380 12.34 6.38 20.16
CA GLY A 380 13.79 6.40 20.06
C GLY A 380 14.38 7.72 20.55
N ALA A 381 15.61 8.02 20.16
CA ALA A 381 16.29 9.25 20.57
C ALA A 381 15.89 10.47 19.72
N LEU A 382 15.38 10.25 18.50
CA LEU A 382 14.94 11.30 17.60
C LEU A 382 13.54 10.99 17.04
N ARG A 383 12.65 11.97 17.12
CA ARG A 383 11.32 11.93 16.50
C ARG A 383 11.17 13.06 15.48
N VAL A 384 10.81 12.70 14.26
CA VAL A 384 10.55 13.62 13.15
C VAL A 384 9.04 13.71 12.92
N GLN A 385 8.46 14.90 13.03
CA GLN A 385 7.03 15.16 12.94
C GLN A 385 6.70 16.34 12.00
N ALA A 386 5.41 16.59 11.78
CA ALA A 386 4.91 17.67 10.91
C ALA A 386 5.36 17.55 9.43
N GLY A 387 5.09 18.57 8.62
CA GLY A 387 5.42 18.57 7.19
C GLY A 387 6.91 18.83 6.92
N TRP A 388 7.52 18.03 6.03
CA TRP A 388 8.91 18.15 5.60
C TRP A 388 8.96 18.26 4.09
N ASN A 389 9.56 19.31 3.56
CA ASN A 389 9.55 19.64 2.13
C ASN A 389 10.97 19.96 1.63
N GLY A 390 11.11 20.26 0.35
CA GLY A 390 12.38 20.71 -0.24
C GLY A 390 13.08 19.65 -1.09
N PRO A 391 14.10 20.02 -1.85
CA PRO A 391 14.79 19.13 -2.79
C PRO A 391 15.69 18.08 -2.10
N GLY A 392 16.13 18.31 -0.86
CA GLY A 392 17.03 17.41 -0.14
C GLY A 392 16.38 16.09 0.30
N GLY A 393 17.23 15.11 0.63
CA GLY A 393 16.87 13.81 1.19
C GLY A 393 17.18 13.69 2.69
N LEU A 394 16.87 12.53 3.26
CA LEU A 394 17.19 12.18 4.65
C LEU A 394 18.18 11.02 4.68
N ILE A 395 19.24 11.14 5.48
CA ILE A 395 20.25 10.10 5.64
C ILE A 395 20.34 9.74 7.12
N LYS A 396 19.84 8.57 7.50
CA LYS A 396 19.89 8.05 8.87
C LYS A 396 21.19 7.28 9.12
N GLU A 397 21.94 7.73 10.13
CA GLU A 397 23.22 7.18 10.57
C GLU A 397 23.25 7.02 12.10
N GLY A 398 24.22 6.25 12.61
CA GLY A 398 24.37 5.94 14.02
C GLY A 398 23.41 4.83 14.51
N PRO A 399 23.78 4.13 15.59
CA PRO A 399 23.05 2.95 16.09
C PRO A 399 21.69 3.26 16.71
N GLY A 400 21.42 4.53 17.08
CA GLY A 400 20.20 4.93 17.75
C GLY A 400 18.96 4.91 16.84
N HIS A 401 17.78 4.97 17.46
CA HIS A 401 16.50 4.93 16.77
C HIS A 401 16.00 6.34 16.40
N CYS A 402 15.54 6.49 15.16
CA CYS A 402 14.79 7.65 14.69
C CYS A 402 13.36 7.22 14.32
N THR A 403 12.35 7.98 14.71
CA THR A 403 10.95 7.68 14.37
C THR A 403 10.31 8.82 13.58
N MET A 404 9.76 8.52 12.42
CA MET A 404 8.95 9.45 11.63
C MET A 404 7.47 9.23 11.94
N THR A 405 6.78 10.30 12.30
CA THR A 405 5.32 10.32 12.53
C THR A 405 4.68 11.55 11.89
N GLY A 406 3.35 11.55 11.76
CA GLY A 406 2.60 12.64 11.12
C GLY A 406 2.76 12.68 9.60
N ASP A 407 1.79 13.29 8.92
CA ASP A 407 1.73 13.42 7.47
C ASP A 407 2.72 14.48 6.93
N GLY A 408 2.62 14.75 5.63
CA GLY A 408 3.30 15.89 5.00
C GLY A 408 4.79 15.72 4.70
N LYS A 409 5.31 14.48 4.64
CA LYS A 409 6.70 14.20 4.22
C LYS A 409 6.80 14.23 2.69
N ALA A 410 7.01 15.42 2.13
CA ALA A 410 7.00 15.74 0.71
C ALA A 410 8.37 16.23 0.17
N TYR A 411 9.47 15.90 0.85
CA TYR A 411 10.81 16.18 0.35
C TYR A 411 11.16 15.29 -0.84
N GLY A 412 11.95 15.82 -1.79
CA GLY A 412 12.22 15.18 -3.08
C GLY A 412 13.41 14.22 -3.09
N GLY A 413 14.37 14.38 -2.19
CA GLY A 413 15.57 13.54 -2.15
C GLY A 413 15.30 12.13 -1.62
N ASN A 414 16.32 11.27 -1.71
CA ASN A 414 16.24 9.88 -1.27
C ASN A 414 16.19 9.78 0.26
N THR A 415 15.51 8.76 0.78
CA THR A 415 15.67 8.38 2.20
C THR A 415 16.66 7.23 2.29
N VAL A 416 17.83 7.48 2.87
CA VAL A 416 18.92 6.49 3.02
C VAL A 416 19.04 6.10 4.48
N ILE A 417 19.11 4.80 4.76
CA ILE A 417 19.31 4.27 6.11
C ILE A 417 20.60 3.45 6.10
N ARG A 418 21.67 4.02 6.66
CA ARG A 418 23.01 3.42 6.72
C ARG A 418 23.22 2.59 7.97
N GLU A 419 22.66 3.05 9.09
CA GLU A 419 22.88 2.43 10.39
C GLU A 419 21.70 2.68 11.34
N GLY A 420 21.44 1.71 12.20
CA GLY A 420 20.39 1.77 13.21
C GLY A 420 19.00 1.61 12.60
N VAL A 421 17.99 2.11 13.31
CA VAL A 421 16.58 1.90 12.94
C VAL A 421 15.91 3.23 12.60
N LEU A 422 15.25 3.28 11.43
CA LEU A 422 14.26 4.30 11.08
C LEU A 422 12.86 3.69 11.19
N ARG A 423 12.11 4.07 12.22
CA ARG A 423 10.72 3.66 12.42
C ARG A 423 9.78 4.61 11.67
N MET A 424 8.73 4.08 11.04
CA MET A 424 7.73 4.87 10.33
C MET A 424 6.32 4.42 10.66
N THR A 425 5.52 5.36 11.18
CA THR A 425 4.06 5.20 11.20
C THR A 425 3.48 5.69 9.88
N GLN A 426 2.33 5.18 9.45
CA GLN A 426 1.54 5.84 8.40
C GLN A 426 0.71 6.95 9.08
N PRO A 427 0.60 8.17 8.52
CA PRO A 427 0.95 8.60 7.15
C PRO A 427 2.37 9.21 6.97
N ALA A 428 3.37 8.84 7.76
CA ALA A 428 4.71 9.46 7.70
C ALA A 428 5.63 8.96 6.57
N ALA A 429 5.18 8.00 5.76
CA ALA A 429 5.94 7.55 4.61
C ALA A 429 6.14 8.72 3.62
N PRO A 430 7.38 9.02 3.19
CA PRO A 430 7.61 10.08 2.21
C PRO A 430 6.94 9.73 0.89
N PHE A 431 6.15 10.66 0.32
CA PHE A 431 5.37 10.39 -0.89
C PHE A 431 5.91 11.08 -2.15
N ALA A 432 6.77 12.09 -1.98
CA ALA A 432 7.41 12.83 -3.08
C ALA A 432 8.90 12.47 -3.26
N GLY A 433 9.45 11.62 -2.39
CA GLY A 433 10.87 11.26 -2.41
C GLY A 433 11.24 10.38 -3.62
N ALA A 434 12.51 10.44 -4.01
CA ALA A 434 13.06 9.62 -5.10
C ALA A 434 13.07 8.11 -4.81
N GLY A 435 12.90 7.70 -3.55
CA GLY A 435 12.88 6.31 -3.10
C GLY A 435 13.40 6.15 -1.68
N VAL A 436 13.66 4.89 -1.31
CA VAL A 436 14.30 4.51 -0.05
C VAL A 436 15.45 3.55 -0.33
N ALA A 437 16.61 3.78 0.28
CA ALA A 437 17.74 2.86 0.26
C ALA A 437 18.05 2.36 1.68
N ILE A 438 18.05 1.05 1.87
CA ILE A 438 18.36 0.39 3.14
C ILE A 438 19.71 -0.33 2.97
N GLU A 439 20.78 0.35 3.39
CA GLU A 439 22.17 -0.11 3.27
C GLU A 439 22.53 -1.10 4.40
N PRO A 440 23.62 -1.89 4.26
CA PRO A 440 24.03 -2.84 5.28
C PRO A 440 24.19 -2.19 6.67
N GLY A 441 23.49 -2.72 7.67
CA GLY A 441 23.47 -2.17 9.03
C GLY A 441 22.28 -1.27 9.34
N GLY A 442 21.53 -0.84 8.31
CA GLY A 442 20.29 -0.09 8.45
C GLY A 442 19.05 -0.97 8.53
N GLN A 443 18.00 -0.48 9.19
CA GLN A 443 16.65 -1.04 9.16
C GLN A 443 15.59 0.04 8.96
N LEU A 444 14.66 -0.21 8.05
CA LEU A 444 13.36 0.45 7.97
C LEU A 444 12.32 -0.39 8.70
N ARG A 445 11.71 0.17 9.76
CA ARG A 445 10.66 -0.51 10.54
C ARG A 445 9.31 0.17 10.35
N LEU A 446 8.34 -0.56 9.80
CA LEU A 446 6.97 -0.11 9.59
C LEU A 446 6.11 -0.54 10.78
N THR A 447 5.51 0.43 11.47
CA THR A 447 4.85 0.20 12.77
C THR A 447 3.35 0.47 12.78
N SER A 448 2.72 0.62 11.62
CA SER A 448 1.28 0.81 11.50
C SER A 448 0.69 -0.19 10.53
N GLY A 449 -0.43 -0.80 10.90
CA GLY A 449 -1.25 -1.61 10.03
C GLY A 449 -2.73 -1.28 10.21
N ASP A 450 -3.54 -1.68 9.25
CA ASP A 450 -4.99 -1.70 9.39
C ASP A 450 -5.46 -3.14 9.68
N PRO A 451 -6.68 -3.33 10.23
CA PRO A 451 -7.22 -4.67 10.42
C PRO A 451 -7.35 -5.43 9.09
N LEU A 452 -7.11 -6.74 9.10
CA LEU A 452 -7.23 -7.63 7.92
C LEU A 452 -8.62 -7.60 7.23
N ALA A 453 -9.66 -7.04 7.86
CA ALA A 453 -11.01 -6.93 7.30
C ALA A 453 -11.19 -5.78 6.29
N GLY A 454 -10.31 -4.77 6.30
CA GLY A 454 -10.35 -3.61 5.39
C GLY A 454 -9.10 -3.54 4.51
N PRO A 455 -8.97 -2.59 3.57
CA PRO A 455 -7.78 -2.47 2.70
C PRO A 455 -6.47 -2.28 3.49
N PRO A 456 -5.32 -2.64 2.90
CA PRO A 456 -4.05 -2.56 3.61
C PRO A 456 -3.59 -1.12 3.78
N ARG A 457 -2.94 -0.86 4.91
CA ARG A 457 -2.27 0.41 5.16
C ARG A 457 -1.14 0.63 4.16
N THR A 458 -1.16 1.74 3.43
CA THR A 458 -0.19 1.96 2.34
C THR A 458 0.99 2.83 2.77
N TYR A 459 2.20 2.37 2.46
CA TYR A 459 3.45 3.11 2.63
C TYR A 459 4.03 3.50 1.25
N MET A 460 3.79 4.73 0.80
CA MET A 460 4.00 5.12 -0.60
C MET A 460 5.47 5.21 -1.06
N PHE A 461 6.38 5.72 -0.24
CA PHE A 461 7.82 5.92 -0.53
C PHE A 461 8.22 6.74 -1.76
N GLY A 462 7.30 7.08 -2.66
CA GLY A 462 7.51 7.91 -3.86
C GLY A 462 8.22 7.18 -5.01
N GLY A 463 9.30 6.45 -4.72
CA GLY A 463 10.05 5.63 -5.67
C GLY A 463 10.45 4.27 -5.12
N THR A 464 11.34 3.55 -5.82
CA THR A 464 11.78 2.19 -5.48
C THR A 464 12.38 2.09 -4.07
N VAL A 465 12.10 0.98 -3.39
CA VAL A 465 12.79 0.59 -2.16
C VAL A 465 13.95 -0.34 -2.51
N ALA A 466 15.18 0.17 -2.45
CA ALA A 466 16.40 -0.62 -2.61
C ALA A 466 16.81 -1.23 -1.26
N LEU A 467 16.88 -2.57 -1.20
CA LEU A 467 17.17 -3.31 0.03
C LEU A 467 18.46 -4.13 -0.12
N SER A 468 19.44 -3.86 0.74
CA SER A 468 20.70 -4.61 0.81
C SER A 468 21.13 -4.86 2.26
N SER A 469 20.16 -5.07 3.15
CA SER A 469 20.40 -5.20 4.58
C SER A 469 19.63 -6.38 5.18
N THR A 470 20.27 -7.05 6.12
CA THR A 470 19.64 -8.04 7.01
C THR A 470 19.17 -7.45 8.34
N GLY A 471 19.34 -6.13 8.51
CA GLY A 471 19.05 -5.40 9.75
C GLY A 471 20.31 -5.18 10.63
N PRO A 472 20.25 -4.24 11.58
CA PRO A 472 21.33 -3.99 12.53
C PRO A 472 21.51 -5.16 13.51
N ALA A 473 22.77 -5.42 13.88
CA ALA A 473 23.09 -6.45 14.87
C ALA A 473 22.47 -6.11 16.24
N GLY A 474 21.74 -7.06 16.84
CA GLY A 474 21.14 -6.91 18.17
C GLY A 474 19.86 -6.07 18.25
N ALA A 475 19.29 -5.62 17.12
CA ALA A 475 18.01 -4.92 17.12
C ALA A 475 16.81 -5.87 17.30
N GLU A 476 15.75 -5.38 17.94
CA GLU A 476 14.46 -6.09 18.05
C GLU A 476 13.82 -6.25 16.65
N GLY A 477 13.58 -7.48 16.19
CA GLY A 477 13.03 -7.75 14.86
C GLY A 477 14.10 -7.80 13.76
N THR A 478 14.12 -8.90 13.02
CA THR A 478 15.26 -9.32 12.20
C THR A 478 15.04 -8.98 10.72
N GLY A 479 15.52 -7.84 10.25
CA GLY A 479 15.43 -7.52 8.83
C GLY A 479 15.89 -6.11 8.48
N GLY A 480 16.33 -5.91 7.23
CA GLY A 480 16.54 -4.58 6.70
C GLY A 480 15.21 -3.87 6.47
N LEU A 481 14.18 -4.60 6.01
CA LEU A 481 12.80 -4.15 6.03
C LEU A 481 12.03 -4.97 7.06
N CYS A 482 11.45 -4.32 8.07
CA CYS A 482 10.71 -4.97 9.15
C CYS A 482 9.30 -4.39 9.23
N TYR A 483 8.28 -5.25 9.22
CA TYR A 483 6.90 -4.88 9.56
C TYR A 483 6.57 -5.38 10.95
N ALA A 484 6.35 -4.43 11.88
CA ALA A 484 6.11 -4.70 13.29
C ALA A 484 5.03 -3.72 13.82
N PRO A 485 3.75 -3.92 13.44
CA PRO A 485 2.65 -3.02 13.82
C PRO A 485 2.26 -3.13 15.30
N GLY A 486 2.74 -4.17 16.00
CA GLY A 486 2.23 -4.56 17.31
C GLY A 486 0.88 -5.28 17.21
N GLY A 487 0.60 -6.16 18.16
CA GLY A 487 -0.61 -6.99 18.13
C GLY A 487 -0.63 -8.01 16.97
N VAL A 488 -1.83 -8.42 16.57
CA VAL A 488 -2.09 -9.44 15.54
C VAL A 488 -3.14 -8.95 14.55
N ALA A 489 -3.30 -9.65 13.43
CA ALA A 489 -4.30 -9.39 12.40
C ALA A 489 -4.22 -8.00 11.75
N ASN A 490 -3.00 -7.48 11.60
CA ASN A 490 -2.74 -6.21 10.92
C ASN A 490 -2.10 -6.44 9.55
N TRP A 491 -2.42 -5.58 8.58
CA TRP A 491 -1.72 -5.61 7.30
C TRP A 491 -1.41 -4.24 6.70
N ALA A 492 -0.32 -4.24 5.93
CA ALA A 492 0.21 -3.07 5.23
C ALA A 492 0.75 -3.47 3.85
N ALA A 493 0.83 -2.49 2.95
CA ALA A 493 1.30 -2.65 1.59
C ALA A 493 2.38 -1.62 1.22
N VAL A 494 3.38 -2.08 0.49
CA VAL A 494 4.38 -1.27 -0.21
C VAL A 494 4.02 -1.29 -1.70
N PRO A 495 3.48 -0.20 -2.25
CA PRO A 495 2.97 -0.15 -3.62
C PRO A 495 4.06 0.15 -4.67
N VAL A 496 5.26 0.52 -4.22
CA VAL A 496 6.44 0.74 -5.07
C VAL A 496 7.27 -0.54 -5.19
N PRO A 497 8.04 -0.71 -6.27
CA PRO A 497 8.91 -1.88 -6.41
C PRO A 497 9.92 -1.98 -5.27
N VAL A 498 10.16 -3.21 -4.80
CA VAL A 498 11.27 -3.53 -3.90
C VAL A 498 12.37 -4.23 -4.69
N THR A 499 13.57 -3.66 -4.72
CA THR A 499 14.71 -4.22 -5.45
C THR A 499 15.78 -4.69 -4.47
N LEU A 500 16.17 -5.96 -4.56
CA LEU A 500 17.22 -6.52 -3.73
C LEU A 500 18.59 -6.24 -4.37
N ALA A 501 19.31 -5.27 -3.79
CA ALA A 501 20.61 -4.82 -4.26
C ALA A 501 21.80 -5.55 -3.59
N GLY A 502 21.51 -6.35 -2.56
CA GLY A 502 22.46 -7.19 -1.82
C GLY A 502 21.71 -8.15 -0.91
N THR A 503 22.42 -8.92 -0.08
CA THR A 503 21.78 -9.85 0.87
C THR A 503 20.75 -9.13 1.72
N ALA A 504 19.50 -9.58 1.65
CA ALA A 504 18.37 -8.88 2.20
C ALA A 504 17.55 -9.79 3.12
N CYS A 505 17.08 -9.22 4.24
CA CYS A 505 16.07 -9.87 5.07
C CYS A 505 14.84 -8.98 5.20
N VAL A 506 13.66 -9.57 4.99
CA VAL A 506 12.36 -8.97 5.28
C VAL A 506 11.75 -9.70 6.48
N ALA A 507 11.56 -8.97 7.58
CA ALA A 507 10.87 -9.46 8.77
C ALA A 507 9.40 -9.04 8.78
N VAL A 508 8.53 -9.97 9.14
CA VAL A 508 7.11 -9.70 9.41
C VAL A 508 6.82 -10.24 10.80
N GLU A 509 6.78 -9.37 11.80
CA GLU A 509 6.62 -9.74 13.19
C GLU A 509 5.16 -10.09 13.50
N ASP A 510 4.95 -11.22 14.17
CA ASP A 510 3.64 -11.71 14.57
C ASP A 510 3.74 -12.55 15.84
N SER A 511 2.71 -12.47 16.67
CA SER A 511 2.62 -13.25 17.92
C SER A 511 1.39 -14.16 17.99
N SER A 512 0.61 -14.26 16.90
CA SER A 512 -0.61 -15.09 16.87
C SER A 512 -0.30 -16.58 16.75
N GLY A 513 0.75 -16.93 15.99
CA GLY A 513 1.01 -18.32 15.59
C GLY A 513 -0.07 -18.89 14.65
N ASP A 514 -1.03 -18.09 14.20
CA ASP A 514 -2.14 -18.47 13.32
C ASP A 514 -1.94 -17.83 11.94
N ARG A 515 -1.95 -18.66 10.89
CA ARG A 515 -1.75 -18.22 9.50
C ARG A 515 -2.82 -17.24 9.00
N LEU A 516 -4.03 -17.29 9.53
CA LEU A 516 -5.12 -16.39 9.13
C LEU A 516 -5.08 -15.05 9.86
N LEU A 517 -4.63 -15.07 11.11
CA LEU A 517 -4.53 -13.87 11.95
C LEU A 517 -3.12 -13.26 11.94
N GLY A 518 -2.19 -13.88 11.22
CA GLY A 518 -0.82 -13.39 11.11
C GLY A 518 -0.74 -12.00 10.50
N ASN A 519 0.03 -11.12 11.14
CA ASN A 519 0.39 -9.84 10.56
C ASN A 519 0.95 -10.03 9.14
N THR A 520 0.52 -9.20 8.19
CA THR A 520 0.80 -9.40 6.76
C THR A 520 1.43 -8.16 6.14
N LEU A 521 2.59 -8.30 5.51
CA LEU A 521 3.21 -7.27 4.67
C LEU A 521 3.06 -7.65 3.20
N VAL A 522 2.48 -6.76 2.38
CA VAL A 522 2.27 -6.98 0.95
C VAL A 522 3.24 -6.14 0.13
N LEU A 523 4.06 -6.78 -0.70
CA LEU A 523 4.86 -6.11 -1.73
C LEU A 523 4.00 -5.99 -3.00
N ALA A 524 3.17 -4.96 -3.04
CA ALA A 524 2.22 -4.71 -4.12
C ALA A 524 2.89 -4.10 -5.36
N GLY A 525 4.00 -3.38 -5.20
CA GLY A 525 4.79 -2.86 -6.31
C GLY A 525 5.74 -3.87 -6.95
N GLY A 526 5.84 -5.08 -6.40
CA GLY A 526 6.66 -6.15 -6.93
C GLY A 526 8.03 -6.32 -6.27
N LEU A 527 8.75 -7.34 -6.71
CA LEU A 527 10.07 -7.73 -6.22
C LEU A 527 11.02 -7.91 -7.41
N GLY A 528 12.22 -7.34 -7.34
CA GLY A 528 13.23 -7.48 -8.41
C GLY A 528 14.65 -7.58 -7.88
N GLY A 529 15.60 -7.87 -8.80
CA GLY A 529 17.02 -8.06 -8.51
C GLY A 529 17.45 -9.53 -8.50
N SER A 530 18.72 -9.77 -8.21
CA SER A 530 19.33 -11.11 -8.23
C SER A 530 19.84 -11.57 -6.86
N ALA A 531 19.80 -10.70 -5.85
CA ALA A 531 20.27 -11.02 -4.52
C ALA A 531 19.27 -11.94 -3.77
N PRO A 532 19.76 -12.80 -2.87
CA PRO A 532 18.89 -13.70 -2.11
C PRO A 532 18.03 -12.93 -1.10
N LEU A 533 16.80 -13.41 -0.94
CA LEU A 533 15.84 -12.92 0.04
C LEU A 533 15.73 -13.89 1.20
N VAL A 534 15.82 -13.39 2.43
CA VAL A 534 15.42 -14.12 3.62
C VAL A 534 14.12 -13.53 4.17
N LYS A 535 13.12 -14.37 4.40
CA LYS A 535 11.88 -14.03 5.11
C LYS A 535 11.95 -14.57 6.54
N GLN A 536 11.79 -13.68 7.52
CA GLN A 536 11.78 -13.98 8.95
C GLN A 536 10.55 -13.39 9.67
N GLY A 537 10.39 -13.72 10.95
CA GLY A 537 9.25 -13.36 11.78
C GLY A 537 8.02 -14.23 11.49
N GLY A 538 7.20 -14.48 12.52
CA GLY A 538 6.05 -15.40 12.45
C GLY A 538 4.94 -14.99 11.47
N GLY A 539 4.94 -13.75 10.99
CA GLY A 539 3.93 -13.20 10.08
C GLY A 539 4.12 -13.61 8.63
N ARG A 540 3.26 -13.06 7.77
CA ARG A 540 3.19 -13.37 6.33
C ARG A 540 3.76 -12.26 5.46
N LEU A 541 4.65 -12.62 4.53
CA LEU A 541 5.07 -11.75 3.44
C LEU A 541 4.35 -12.18 2.17
N VAL A 542 3.65 -11.25 1.51
CA VAL A 542 2.95 -11.48 0.26
C VAL A 542 3.70 -10.79 -0.88
N ILE A 543 4.07 -11.55 -1.91
CA ILE A 543 4.61 -11.02 -3.16
C ILE A 543 3.46 -10.97 -4.17
N ALA A 544 2.83 -9.80 -4.30
CA ALA A 544 1.61 -9.60 -5.10
C ALA A 544 1.86 -8.85 -6.41
N GLY A 545 2.82 -7.91 -6.42
CA GLY A 545 3.22 -7.18 -7.62
C GLY A 545 4.18 -7.99 -8.51
N ASP A 546 4.54 -7.44 -9.66
CA ASP A 546 5.40 -8.11 -10.64
C ASP A 546 6.74 -8.56 -10.03
N ALA A 547 7.14 -9.79 -10.36
CA ALA A 547 8.38 -10.40 -9.89
C ALA A 547 9.01 -11.32 -10.95
N THR A 548 8.67 -11.14 -12.23
CA THR A 548 9.18 -12.00 -13.31
C THR A 548 10.68 -11.92 -13.49
N ASP A 549 11.26 -10.75 -13.18
CA ASP A 549 12.68 -10.45 -13.34
C ASP A 549 13.48 -10.73 -12.06
N TYR A 550 12.85 -11.31 -11.03
CA TYR A 550 13.55 -11.71 -9.82
C TYR A 550 14.24 -13.06 -10.04
N GLU A 551 15.57 -13.07 -9.88
CA GLU A 551 16.43 -14.24 -10.12
C GLU A 551 17.09 -14.78 -8.84
N GLY A 552 16.92 -14.10 -7.71
CA GLY A 552 17.47 -14.54 -6.43
C GLY A 552 16.71 -15.72 -5.83
N GLY A 553 17.39 -16.52 -5.01
CA GLY A 553 16.74 -17.55 -4.19
C GLY A 553 16.03 -16.94 -2.98
N VAL A 554 14.95 -17.58 -2.53
CA VAL A 554 14.18 -17.16 -1.35
C VAL A 554 14.28 -18.20 -0.25
N THR A 555 14.70 -17.79 0.93
CA THR A 555 14.67 -18.62 2.15
C THR A 555 13.56 -18.13 3.06
N VAL A 556 12.55 -18.97 3.30
CA VAL A 556 11.50 -18.74 4.31
C VAL A 556 11.96 -19.39 5.60
N ALA A 557 12.60 -18.60 6.46
CA ALA A 557 13.12 -19.08 7.74
C ALA A 557 12.01 -19.21 8.79
N GLU A 558 11.06 -18.27 8.81
CA GLU A 558 9.95 -18.24 9.75
C GLU A 558 8.69 -17.63 9.12
N GLY A 559 7.52 -18.07 9.62
CA GLY A 559 6.22 -17.58 9.19
C GLY A 559 5.87 -18.00 7.77
N GLY A 560 5.17 -17.12 7.05
CA GLY A 560 4.63 -17.43 5.72
C GLY A 560 5.23 -16.61 4.58
N LEU A 561 5.47 -17.26 3.45
CA LEU A 561 5.59 -16.61 2.15
C LEU A 561 4.34 -16.93 1.33
N GLN A 562 3.63 -15.90 0.90
CA GLN A 562 2.55 -16.01 -0.07
C GLN A 562 3.05 -15.49 -1.43
N ALA A 563 3.23 -16.42 -2.37
CA ALA A 563 3.68 -16.13 -3.72
C ALA A 563 2.48 -16.03 -4.64
N ASP A 564 1.96 -14.81 -4.86
CA ASP A 564 0.85 -14.57 -5.79
C ASP A 564 1.34 -14.12 -7.18
N ALA A 565 2.54 -13.55 -7.23
CA ALA A 565 3.25 -13.19 -8.45
C ALA A 565 4.03 -14.37 -9.07
N ALA A 566 4.51 -14.18 -10.31
CA ALA A 566 5.35 -15.17 -11.00
C ALA A 566 6.84 -14.92 -10.77
N MET A 567 7.44 -15.62 -9.80
CA MET A 567 8.87 -15.64 -9.47
C MET A 567 9.56 -16.84 -10.14
N ARG A 568 9.57 -16.86 -11.49
CA ARG A 568 9.83 -18.07 -12.29
C ARG A 568 11.20 -18.71 -12.07
N SER A 569 12.21 -17.90 -11.76
CA SER A 569 13.59 -18.33 -11.58
C SER A 569 14.00 -18.46 -10.11
N ALA A 570 13.09 -18.16 -9.18
CA ALA A 570 13.39 -18.11 -7.77
C ALA A 570 13.12 -19.46 -7.10
N ASP A 571 14.18 -20.20 -6.80
CA ASP A 571 14.09 -21.37 -5.94
C ASP A 571 13.73 -20.96 -4.50
N VAL A 572 12.89 -21.74 -3.83
CA VAL A 572 12.38 -21.44 -2.49
C VAL A 572 12.81 -22.54 -1.52
N VAL A 573 13.47 -22.15 -0.43
CA VAL A 573 13.82 -23.03 0.69
C VAL A 573 12.90 -22.70 1.88
N VAL A 574 12.15 -23.68 2.36
CA VAL A 574 11.18 -23.50 3.46
C VAL A 574 11.66 -24.27 4.69
N ALA A 575 11.94 -23.56 5.79
CA ALA A 575 12.37 -24.16 7.05
C ALA A 575 11.21 -24.83 7.82
N ASP A 576 11.52 -25.68 8.81
CA ASP A 576 10.58 -26.53 9.55
C ASP A 576 9.31 -25.82 10.05
N ASN A 577 9.45 -24.60 10.58
CA ASN A 577 8.36 -23.82 11.16
C ASN A 577 7.78 -22.77 10.19
N ALA A 578 8.15 -22.86 8.91
CA ALA A 578 7.77 -21.92 7.88
C ALA A 578 6.84 -22.57 6.86
N TRP A 579 6.23 -21.72 6.02
CA TRP A 579 5.29 -22.18 5.04
C TRP A 579 5.19 -21.34 3.78
N LEU A 580 4.77 -21.99 2.71
CA LEU A 580 4.60 -21.43 1.38
C LEU A 580 3.16 -21.62 0.91
N CYS A 581 2.52 -20.53 0.47
CA CYS A 581 1.20 -20.53 -0.16
C CYS A 581 1.15 -19.64 -1.41
N GLY A 582 -0.04 -19.54 -2.00
CA GLY A 582 -0.36 -18.50 -2.97
C GLY A 582 -0.96 -19.04 -4.26
N THR A 583 -1.13 -18.15 -5.23
CA THR A 583 -1.68 -18.47 -6.56
C THR A 583 -0.67 -18.27 -7.70
N GLY A 584 0.56 -17.91 -7.36
CA GLY A 584 1.61 -17.54 -8.29
C GLY A 584 2.46 -18.71 -8.74
N ARG A 585 3.67 -18.39 -9.22
CA ARG A 585 4.65 -19.38 -9.69
C ARG A 585 6.00 -19.16 -9.03
N VAL A 586 6.63 -20.23 -8.60
CA VAL A 586 8.00 -20.25 -8.05
C VAL A 586 8.87 -21.26 -8.82
N GLY A 587 10.18 -21.21 -8.58
CA GLY A 587 11.14 -22.21 -9.03
C GLY A 587 10.96 -23.55 -8.30
N SER A 588 12.08 -24.23 -8.01
CA SER A 588 12.04 -25.47 -7.22
C SER A 588 11.87 -25.17 -5.74
N VAL A 589 11.05 -25.97 -5.06
CA VAL A 589 10.80 -25.82 -3.61
C VAL A 589 11.47 -26.95 -2.85
N THR A 590 12.25 -26.62 -1.81
CA THR A 590 12.94 -27.58 -0.95
C THR A 590 12.85 -27.18 0.52
N GLY A 591 13.31 -28.05 1.41
CA GLY A 591 13.37 -27.81 2.85
C GLY A 591 12.60 -28.87 3.63
N SER A 592 11.98 -28.44 4.72
CA SER A 592 11.37 -29.28 5.76
C SER A 592 10.12 -28.64 6.37
N GLY A 593 9.70 -27.47 5.86
CA GLY A 593 8.46 -26.82 6.25
C GLY A 593 7.25 -27.29 5.46
N TRP A 594 6.23 -26.44 5.39
CA TRP A 594 4.94 -26.77 4.80
C TRP A 594 4.68 -26.07 3.46
N ILE A 595 4.20 -26.81 2.47
CA ILE A 595 3.48 -26.23 1.32
C ILE A 595 1.98 -26.34 1.59
N SER A 596 1.30 -25.20 1.60
CA SER A 596 -0.13 -25.09 1.83
C SER A 596 -0.65 -24.05 0.85
N PRO A 597 -1.06 -24.43 -0.37
CA PRO A 597 -1.40 -23.45 -1.40
C PRO A 597 -2.44 -22.42 -0.94
N GLY A 598 -3.46 -22.85 -0.19
CA GLY A 598 -4.49 -21.99 0.38
C GLY A 598 -4.04 -21.16 1.58
N ALA A 599 -4.72 -20.03 1.79
CA ALA A 599 -4.58 -19.17 2.97
C ALA A 599 -5.91 -18.48 3.33
N GLY A 600 -6.95 -19.26 3.62
CA GLY A 600 -8.32 -18.79 3.90
C GLY A 600 -9.24 -18.75 2.67
N GLY A 601 -8.74 -19.25 1.55
CA GLY A 601 -9.38 -19.36 0.24
C GLY A 601 -8.61 -20.37 -0.62
N PRO A 602 -9.15 -20.82 -1.76
CA PRO A 602 -8.50 -21.81 -2.60
C PRO A 602 -7.19 -21.25 -3.18
N GLY A 603 -6.09 -21.96 -2.96
CA GLY A 603 -4.78 -21.64 -3.51
C GLY A 603 -4.41 -22.47 -4.73
N ARG A 604 -3.63 -21.89 -5.64
CA ARG A 604 -3.18 -22.57 -6.87
C ARG A 604 -1.72 -22.22 -7.14
N LEU A 605 -0.84 -22.82 -6.34
CA LEU A 605 0.58 -22.55 -6.40
C LEU A 605 1.24 -23.38 -7.50
N HIS A 606 2.04 -22.75 -8.34
CA HIS A 606 2.85 -23.42 -9.34
C HIS A 606 4.31 -23.50 -8.86
N ALA A 607 4.93 -24.67 -8.91
CA ALA A 607 6.35 -24.86 -8.64
C ALA A 607 7.01 -25.64 -9.77
N GLN A 608 8.30 -25.43 -10.01
CA GLN A 608 9.04 -26.21 -10.99
C GLN A 608 9.12 -27.68 -10.56
N SER A 609 9.59 -27.91 -9.34
CA SER A 609 9.66 -29.23 -8.70
C SER A 609 9.59 -29.08 -7.18
N VAL A 610 9.36 -30.18 -6.46
CA VAL A 610 9.46 -30.21 -5.00
C VAL A 610 10.46 -31.27 -4.53
N GLY A 611 11.18 -30.97 -3.46
CA GLY A 611 12.18 -31.84 -2.85
C GLY A 611 12.34 -31.65 -1.34
N GLY A 612 13.28 -32.39 -0.74
CA GLY A 612 13.54 -32.31 0.71
C GLY A 612 12.56 -33.14 1.56
N GLU A 613 12.39 -32.75 2.81
CA GLU A 613 11.47 -33.34 3.81
C GLU A 613 10.20 -32.48 3.96
N MET A 614 9.74 -31.88 2.86
CA MET A 614 8.56 -31.01 2.86
C MET A 614 7.29 -31.75 3.28
N ASP A 615 6.47 -31.05 4.06
CA ASP A 615 5.10 -31.43 4.40
C ASP A 615 4.08 -30.66 3.57
N PHE A 616 2.86 -31.20 3.47
CA PHE A 616 1.81 -30.66 2.61
C PHE A 616 0.47 -30.58 3.33
N ALA A 617 -0.23 -29.46 3.15
CA ALA A 617 -1.60 -29.28 3.59
C ALA A 617 -2.46 -28.81 2.41
N PHE A 618 -3.59 -29.46 2.19
CA PHE A 618 -4.53 -29.10 1.14
C PHE A 618 -5.95 -29.04 1.67
N ARG A 619 -6.65 -27.94 1.40
CA ARG A 619 -8.08 -27.82 1.66
C ARG A 619 -8.90 -28.02 0.40
N PHE A 620 -9.96 -28.80 0.51
CA PHE A 620 -10.88 -29.12 -0.57
C PHE A 620 -12.27 -28.64 -0.20
N MET A 621 -12.71 -27.53 -0.81
CA MET A 621 -14.04 -26.95 -0.60
C MET A 621 -15.12 -27.60 -1.48
N THR A 622 -14.70 -28.37 -2.49
CA THR A 622 -15.57 -28.89 -3.55
C THR A 622 -15.27 -30.35 -3.86
N VAL A 623 -16.30 -31.08 -4.28
CA VAL A 623 -16.24 -32.49 -4.71
C VAL A 623 -16.55 -32.63 -6.20
N GLY A 624 -16.23 -33.78 -6.78
CA GLY A 624 -16.38 -34.10 -8.19
C GLY A 624 -15.30 -33.46 -9.05
N ASP A 625 -15.68 -33.06 -10.26
CA ASP A 625 -14.78 -32.46 -11.27
C ASP A 625 -14.45 -31.00 -10.98
N ASN A 626 -15.20 -30.33 -10.11
CA ASN A 626 -14.91 -28.96 -9.74
C ASN A 626 -13.71 -28.93 -8.80
N SER A 627 -12.55 -28.54 -9.33
CA SER A 627 -11.32 -28.33 -8.56
C SER A 627 -11.01 -26.86 -8.28
N ALA A 628 -11.82 -25.92 -8.77
CA ALA A 628 -11.55 -24.49 -8.65
C ALA A 628 -11.64 -24.00 -7.19
N GLY A 629 -12.42 -24.69 -6.35
CA GLY A 629 -12.51 -24.44 -4.91
C GLY A 629 -11.50 -25.24 -4.07
N ASN A 630 -10.63 -26.02 -4.68
CA ASN A 630 -9.70 -26.90 -3.96
C ASN A 630 -8.26 -26.38 -4.12
N ASP A 631 -7.46 -26.57 -3.08
CA ASP A 631 -6.04 -26.24 -3.12
C ASP A 631 -5.31 -27.12 -4.13
N VAL A 632 -4.42 -26.49 -4.88
CA VAL A 632 -3.61 -27.14 -5.90
C VAL A 632 -2.15 -26.70 -5.80
N LEU A 633 -1.25 -27.68 -5.78
CA LEU A 633 0.17 -27.53 -6.08
C LEU A 633 0.44 -28.14 -7.45
N GLU A 634 0.75 -27.28 -8.43
CA GLU A 634 1.04 -27.68 -9.81
C GLU A 634 2.56 -27.73 -10.06
N LEU A 635 3.07 -28.95 -10.29
CA LEU A 635 4.48 -29.26 -10.54
C LEU A 635 4.76 -29.32 -12.04
N GLN A 636 5.61 -28.40 -12.52
CA GLN A 636 5.71 -28.12 -13.96
C GLN A 636 6.86 -28.80 -14.67
N PHE A 637 7.87 -29.27 -13.94
CA PHE A 637 8.98 -29.98 -14.54
C PHE A 637 8.62 -31.45 -14.77
N SER A 638 8.17 -31.75 -15.99
CA SER A 638 7.61 -33.06 -16.34
C SER A 638 8.58 -34.24 -16.17
N ALA A 639 9.90 -33.99 -16.26
CA ALA A 639 10.92 -35.02 -16.14
C ALA A 639 11.20 -35.45 -14.69
N ALA A 640 11.02 -34.55 -13.72
CA ALA A 640 11.28 -34.79 -12.29
C ALA A 640 10.43 -33.86 -11.42
N PRO A 641 9.10 -34.05 -11.36
CA PRO A 641 8.21 -33.19 -10.57
C PRO A 641 8.49 -33.30 -9.07
N PHE A 642 8.93 -34.48 -8.62
CA PHE A 642 9.43 -34.73 -7.27
C PHE A 642 10.92 -35.11 -7.37
N SER A 643 11.79 -34.50 -6.57
CA SER A 643 13.23 -34.80 -6.62
C SER A 643 13.58 -36.15 -5.97
N ARG A 644 12.67 -36.69 -5.15
CA ARG A 644 12.72 -38.03 -4.53
C ARG A 644 11.31 -38.57 -4.28
N LEU A 645 11.19 -39.86 -3.98
CA LEU A 645 9.93 -40.42 -3.46
C LEU A 645 9.61 -39.78 -2.11
N LEU A 646 8.35 -39.39 -1.91
CA LEU A 646 7.83 -39.01 -0.60
C LEU A 646 7.65 -40.28 0.23
N ASP A 647 8.19 -40.27 1.44
CA ASP A 647 8.18 -41.41 2.36
C ASP A 647 7.44 -41.07 3.66
N ALA A 648 7.47 -41.97 4.65
CA ALA A 648 6.74 -41.81 5.89
C ALA A 648 7.14 -40.56 6.70
N GLY A 649 8.27 -39.91 6.39
CA GLY A 649 8.68 -38.63 6.95
C GLY A 649 7.93 -37.43 6.37
N ASN A 650 7.39 -37.55 5.14
CA ASN A 650 6.58 -36.51 4.50
C ASN A 650 5.10 -36.65 4.93
N ARG A 651 4.57 -35.67 5.64
CA ARG A 651 3.15 -35.61 6.05
C ARG A 651 2.32 -34.93 4.98
N ILE A 652 1.19 -35.52 4.64
CA ILE A 652 0.22 -34.94 3.71
C ILE A 652 -1.13 -34.90 4.41
N HIS A 653 -1.55 -33.70 4.79
CA HIS A 653 -2.84 -33.43 5.43
C HIS A 653 -3.84 -32.93 4.39
N VAL A 654 -5.00 -33.59 4.32
CA VAL A 654 -6.10 -33.21 3.44
C VAL A 654 -7.33 -32.87 4.26
N TYR A 655 -7.79 -31.64 4.15
CA TYR A 655 -8.99 -31.12 4.82
C TYR A 655 -10.14 -31.07 3.81
N LEU A 656 -11.14 -31.93 3.98
CA LEU A 656 -12.30 -32.02 3.11
C LEU A 656 -13.47 -31.28 3.76
N ASP A 657 -13.81 -30.07 3.31
CA ASP A 657 -14.98 -29.31 3.83
C ASP A 657 -16.30 -30.10 3.64
N ALA A 658 -16.32 -31.01 2.68
CA ALA A 658 -17.35 -32.04 2.56
C ALA A 658 -16.71 -33.38 2.16
N LEU A 659 -17.07 -34.45 2.88
CA LEU A 659 -16.68 -35.80 2.49
C LEU A 659 -17.32 -36.14 1.13
N PRO A 660 -16.57 -36.68 0.15
CA PRO A 660 -17.17 -37.13 -1.10
C PRO A 660 -18.32 -38.11 -0.85
N PRO A 661 -19.38 -38.09 -1.68
CA PRO A 661 -20.41 -39.13 -1.61
C PRO A 661 -19.77 -40.51 -1.90
N GLU A 662 -20.46 -41.59 -1.52
CA GLU A 662 -20.04 -42.93 -1.92
C GLU A 662 -19.93 -43.04 -3.44
N ASP A 663 -18.90 -43.75 -3.93
CA ASP A 663 -18.47 -43.77 -5.34
C ASP A 663 -18.12 -42.41 -5.95
N GLY A 664 -18.11 -41.36 -5.13
CA GLY A 664 -17.69 -40.01 -5.48
C GLY A 664 -16.19 -39.81 -5.29
N TYR A 665 -15.74 -38.61 -5.65
CA TYR A 665 -14.34 -38.21 -5.54
C TYR A 665 -14.22 -36.70 -5.38
N ALA A 666 -13.00 -36.23 -5.15
CA ALA A 666 -12.60 -34.84 -5.29
C ALA A 666 -11.28 -34.75 -6.06
N LEU A 667 -11.12 -33.69 -6.86
CA LEU A 667 -9.90 -33.40 -7.62
C LEU A 667 -9.19 -32.16 -7.04
N GLY A 668 -7.87 -32.23 -6.89
CA GLY A 668 -7.08 -31.16 -6.29
C GLY A 668 -5.74 -31.69 -5.77
N GLY A 669 -5.11 -31.02 -4.81
CA GLY A 669 -3.85 -31.45 -4.22
C GLY A 669 -2.69 -31.35 -5.22
N PHE A 670 -2.07 -32.48 -5.56
CA PHE A 670 -0.99 -32.50 -6.54
C PHE A 670 -1.51 -32.52 -7.98
N VAL A 671 -0.92 -31.66 -8.81
CA VAL A 671 -1.07 -31.67 -10.26
C VAL A 671 0.32 -31.70 -10.88
N THR A 672 0.56 -32.53 -11.88
CA THR A 672 1.85 -32.58 -12.59
C THR A 672 1.65 -32.24 -14.06
N ALA A 673 2.64 -31.61 -14.69
CA ALA A 673 2.67 -31.42 -16.15
C ALA A 673 3.07 -32.71 -16.91
N SER A 674 3.47 -33.76 -16.20
CA SER A 674 3.87 -35.05 -16.78
C SER A 674 2.65 -35.95 -17.02
N PRO A 675 2.58 -36.67 -18.16
CA PRO A 675 1.53 -37.65 -18.39
C PRO A 675 1.75 -38.95 -17.59
N GLU A 676 2.89 -39.13 -16.93
CA GLU A 676 3.16 -40.30 -16.09
C GLU A 676 2.32 -40.29 -14.80
N ASP A 677 1.85 -41.48 -14.40
CA ASP A 677 1.17 -41.64 -13.12
C ASP A 677 2.12 -41.38 -11.96
N PHE A 678 1.85 -40.32 -11.20
CA PHE A 678 2.70 -39.89 -10.10
C PHE A 678 2.34 -40.53 -8.76
N THR A 679 1.31 -41.39 -8.68
CA THR A 679 0.94 -42.09 -7.43
C THR A 679 2.13 -42.80 -6.78
N ARG A 680 3.02 -43.40 -7.58
CA ARG A 680 4.26 -44.03 -7.09
C ARG A 680 5.17 -43.10 -6.27
N TRP A 681 5.14 -41.79 -6.54
CA TRP A 681 5.97 -40.79 -5.87
C TRP A 681 5.44 -40.37 -4.51
N ILE A 682 4.13 -40.56 -4.28
CA ILE A 682 3.42 -40.09 -3.09
C ILE A 682 2.87 -41.24 -2.23
N ALA A 683 3.00 -42.49 -2.71
CA ALA A 683 2.36 -43.67 -2.10
C ALA A 683 2.89 -44.01 -0.71
N LEU A 684 4.15 -43.69 -0.39
CA LEU A 684 4.77 -44.00 0.90
C LEU A 684 4.67 -42.85 1.91
N ALA A 685 4.07 -41.72 1.50
CA ALA A 685 3.87 -40.57 2.38
C ALA A 685 2.88 -40.86 3.51
N SER A 686 2.97 -40.09 4.60
CA SER A 686 2.06 -40.17 5.74
C SER A 686 0.79 -39.36 5.47
N TRP A 687 -0.21 -40.00 4.86
CA TRP A 687 -1.51 -39.39 4.54
C TRP A 687 -2.44 -39.30 5.75
N ARG A 688 -3.04 -38.13 5.97
CA ARG A 688 -4.09 -37.91 6.96
C ARG A 688 -5.23 -37.11 6.34
N PHE A 689 -6.45 -37.62 6.47
CA PHE A 689 -7.65 -36.98 5.97
C PHE A 689 -8.48 -36.47 7.13
N PHE A 690 -9.08 -35.31 6.95
CA PHE A 690 -9.83 -34.58 7.96
C PHE A 690 -11.18 -34.13 7.40
N VAL A 691 -12.23 -34.19 8.22
CA VAL A 691 -13.59 -33.73 7.89
C VAL A 691 -14.13 -32.81 8.99
N PRO A 692 -15.01 -31.83 8.69
CA PRO A 692 -15.55 -30.91 9.66
C PRO A 692 -16.19 -31.63 10.84
N HIS A 693 -15.82 -31.21 12.05
CA HIS A 693 -16.37 -31.76 13.27
C HIS A 693 -16.37 -30.69 14.38
N PRO A 694 -17.52 -30.35 14.99
CA PRO A 694 -17.61 -29.27 15.99
C PRO A 694 -16.71 -29.46 17.21
N TYR A 695 -16.35 -30.71 17.54
CA TYR A 695 -15.48 -31.06 18.66
C TYR A 695 -14.18 -31.72 18.19
N GLY A 696 -13.78 -31.47 16.95
CA GLY A 696 -12.53 -31.97 16.39
C GLY A 696 -11.31 -31.42 17.11
N GLY A 697 -10.19 -32.16 17.07
CA GLY A 697 -8.94 -31.77 17.72
C GLY A 697 -8.02 -30.90 16.85
N GLU A 698 -8.31 -30.78 15.55
CA GLU A 698 -7.48 -30.07 14.58
C GLU A 698 -8.20 -28.79 14.13
N VAL A 699 -7.49 -27.65 14.10
CA VAL A 699 -8.02 -26.40 13.55
C VAL A 699 -7.17 -26.00 12.35
N PHE A 700 -7.82 -25.83 11.20
CA PHE A 700 -7.17 -25.43 9.97
C PHE A 700 -7.99 -24.37 9.26
N GLU A 701 -7.37 -23.23 8.96
CA GLU A 701 -8.01 -22.08 8.30
C GLU A 701 -9.37 -21.67 8.90
N GLY A 702 -9.44 -21.59 10.23
CA GLY A 702 -10.64 -21.14 10.94
C GLY A 702 -11.76 -22.17 11.04
N GLN A 703 -11.56 -23.40 10.53
CA GLN A 703 -12.50 -24.51 10.70
C GLN A 703 -11.93 -25.61 11.60
N THR A 704 -12.81 -26.29 12.32
CA THR A 704 -12.47 -27.40 13.22
C THR A 704 -12.74 -28.74 12.54
N TYR A 705 -11.75 -29.62 12.56
CA TYR A 705 -11.79 -30.92 11.90
C TYR A 705 -11.45 -32.07 12.86
N ALA A 706 -11.97 -33.26 12.53
CA ALA A 706 -11.57 -34.54 13.11
C ALA A 706 -11.02 -35.46 12.02
N PRO A 707 -10.21 -36.49 12.38
CA PRO A 707 -9.78 -37.51 11.43
C PRO A 707 -10.96 -38.13 10.69
N CYS A 708 -10.80 -38.31 9.37
CA CYS A 708 -11.82 -38.91 8.51
C CYS A 708 -12.14 -40.33 9.00
N PRO A 709 -13.42 -40.65 9.28
CA PRO A 709 -13.80 -41.95 9.83
C PRO A 709 -13.83 -43.07 8.77
N VAL A 710 -13.69 -42.73 7.48
CA VAL A 710 -13.73 -43.68 6.37
C VAL A 710 -12.41 -43.69 5.61
N ALA A 711 -12.06 -44.85 5.06
CA ALA A 711 -10.92 -45.00 4.16
C ALA A 711 -11.19 -44.31 2.81
N LEU A 712 -10.16 -43.72 2.22
CA LEU A 712 -10.20 -43.04 0.92
C LEU A 712 -9.10 -43.60 0.02
N ASP A 713 -9.39 -43.71 -1.27
CA ASP A 713 -8.47 -44.22 -2.28
C ASP A 713 -7.79 -43.09 -3.05
N LEU A 714 -6.49 -43.25 -3.30
CA LEU A 714 -5.68 -42.30 -4.05
C LEU A 714 -5.41 -42.84 -5.46
N SER A 715 -5.74 -42.04 -6.45
CA SER A 715 -5.47 -42.32 -7.86
C SER A 715 -5.15 -41.03 -8.59
N THR A 716 -4.85 -41.11 -9.89
CA THR A 716 -4.65 -39.92 -10.72
C THR A 716 -5.56 -39.97 -11.94
N VAL A 717 -5.99 -38.80 -12.43
CA VAL A 717 -6.76 -38.64 -13.67
C VAL A 717 -6.02 -37.74 -14.63
N ALA A 718 -6.24 -37.92 -15.93
CA ALA A 718 -5.66 -37.05 -16.96
C ALA A 718 -6.25 -35.64 -16.85
N ALA A 719 -5.37 -34.63 -16.90
CA ALA A 719 -5.75 -33.22 -16.88
C ALA A 719 -4.84 -32.45 -17.86
N GLY A 720 -5.39 -32.07 -19.02
CA GLY A 720 -4.59 -31.48 -20.10
C GLY A 720 -3.48 -32.42 -20.58
N THR A 721 -2.23 -31.94 -20.57
CA THR A 721 -1.03 -32.74 -20.92
C THR A 721 -0.48 -33.55 -19.74
N GLY A 722 -1.04 -33.36 -18.55
CA GLY A 722 -0.53 -33.90 -17.30
C GLY A 722 -1.56 -34.72 -16.53
N ARG A 723 -1.38 -34.81 -15.20
CA ARG A 723 -2.27 -35.57 -14.32
C ARG A 723 -2.61 -34.80 -13.04
N THR A 724 -3.78 -35.08 -12.49
CA THR A 724 -4.28 -34.51 -11.23
C THR A 724 -4.59 -35.62 -10.24
N LEU A 725 -4.31 -35.39 -8.95
CA LEU A 725 -4.67 -36.31 -7.88
C LEU A 725 -6.19 -36.39 -7.74
N LYS A 726 -6.68 -37.63 -7.66
CA LYS A 726 -8.08 -37.97 -7.41
C LYS A 726 -8.17 -38.73 -6.10
N ILE A 727 -8.89 -38.13 -5.15
CA ILE A 727 -9.22 -38.74 -3.86
C ILE A 727 -10.64 -39.27 -3.96
N SER A 728 -10.80 -40.60 -3.95
CA SER A 728 -12.10 -41.25 -4.12
C SER A 728 -12.58 -41.83 -2.80
N ARG A 729 -13.89 -41.76 -2.57
CA ARG A 729 -14.52 -42.54 -1.51
C ARG A 729 -15.07 -43.80 -2.13
N PRO A 730 -14.42 -44.96 -1.95
CA PRO A 730 -14.95 -46.21 -2.48
C PRO A 730 -16.33 -46.48 -1.87
N ALA A 731 -17.24 -47.03 -2.67
CA ALA A 731 -18.45 -47.60 -2.09
C ALA A 731 -18.10 -48.68 -1.06
N HIS A 732 -18.97 -48.81 -0.07
CA HIS A 732 -18.93 -49.84 0.96
C HIS A 732 -20.33 -50.43 1.12
N GLY A 733 -20.47 -51.50 1.90
CA GLY A 733 -21.78 -52.07 2.19
C GLY A 733 -22.52 -52.57 0.93
N TYR A 734 -23.83 -52.31 0.86
CA TYR A 734 -24.67 -52.63 -0.29
C TYR A 734 -24.21 -51.91 -1.57
N ALA A 735 -23.72 -50.66 -1.45
CA ALA A 735 -23.26 -49.89 -2.60
C ALA A 735 -22.03 -50.55 -3.27
N ALA A 736 -21.09 -51.07 -2.48
CA ALA A 736 -19.91 -51.79 -3.01
C ALA A 736 -20.32 -53.06 -3.75
N TRP A 737 -21.22 -53.84 -3.14
CA TRP A 737 -21.78 -55.03 -3.77
C TRP A 737 -22.54 -54.66 -5.06
N CYS A 738 -23.28 -53.56 -5.06
CA CYS A 738 -23.96 -53.06 -6.26
C CYS A 738 -22.96 -52.65 -7.36
N ALA A 739 -21.88 -51.95 -7.00
CA ALA A 739 -20.82 -51.55 -7.92
C ALA A 739 -20.10 -52.75 -8.57
N GLU A 740 -19.90 -53.83 -7.82
CA GLU A 740 -19.28 -55.07 -8.31
C GLU A 740 -20.24 -55.89 -9.21
N ARG A 741 -21.53 -55.94 -8.88
CA ARG A 741 -22.49 -56.87 -9.50
C ARG A 741 -23.35 -56.27 -10.60
N PHE A 742 -23.34 -54.95 -10.76
CA PHE A 742 -24.11 -54.23 -11.77
C PHE A 742 -23.21 -53.34 -12.63
N THR A 743 -23.50 -53.28 -13.92
CA THR A 743 -22.84 -52.36 -14.85
C THR A 743 -23.23 -50.90 -14.57
N LEU A 744 -22.42 -49.93 -15.03
CA LEU A 744 -22.72 -48.51 -14.83
C LEU A 744 -24.11 -48.11 -15.35
N ALA A 745 -24.55 -48.67 -16.48
CA ALA A 745 -25.87 -48.38 -17.06
C ALA A 745 -27.02 -48.92 -16.19
N GLU A 746 -26.86 -50.12 -15.62
CA GLU A 746 -27.85 -50.72 -14.73
C GLU A 746 -27.94 -49.98 -13.40
N ARG A 747 -26.82 -49.45 -12.89
CA ARG A 747 -26.80 -48.67 -11.65
C ARG A 747 -27.56 -47.33 -11.73
N MET A 748 -27.83 -46.85 -12.94
CA MET A 748 -28.64 -45.65 -13.17
C MET A 748 -30.15 -45.93 -13.13
N ASP A 749 -30.57 -47.20 -13.12
CA ASP A 749 -31.97 -47.59 -12.99
C ASP A 749 -32.24 -48.20 -11.61
N ALA A 750 -32.88 -47.41 -10.74
CA ALA A 750 -33.24 -47.83 -9.40
C ALA A 750 -34.20 -49.04 -9.37
N ALA A 751 -34.94 -49.30 -10.46
CA ALA A 751 -35.80 -50.48 -10.57
C ALA A 751 -35.01 -51.77 -10.84
N VAL A 752 -33.73 -51.66 -11.25
CA VAL A 752 -32.83 -52.78 -11.53
C VAL A 752 -31.84 -52.98 -10.40
N SER A 753 -31.14 -51.93 -9.98
CA SER A 753 -30.03 -52.01 -9.02
C SER A 753 -30.37 -51.51 -7.61
N GLY A 754 -31.58 -50.98 -7.42
CA GLY A 754 -32.00 -50.45 -6.12
C GLY A 754 -32.07 -51.55 -5.05
N PRO A 755 -31.95 -51.20 -3.75
CA PRO A 755 -32.01 -52.17 -2.65
C PRO A 755 -33.26 -53.06 -2.66
N LEU A 756 -34.39 -52.51 -3.11
CA LEU A 756 -35.68 -53.21 -3.19
C LEU A 756 -36.01 -53.77 -4.58
N ALA A 757 -35.15 -53.54 -5.57
CA ALA A 757 -35.32 -54.13 -6.90
C ALA A 757 -35.21 -55.65 -6.80
N VAL A 758 -36.08 -56.36 -7.50
CA VAL A 758 -36.20 -57.82 -7.48
C VAL A 758 -35.84 -58.38 -8.85
N ASP A 759 -35.09 -59.49 -8.87
CA ASP A 759 -34.82 -60.25 -10.09
C ASP A 759 -35.97 -61.23 -10.39
N ALA A 760 -35.84 -62.06 -11.44
CA ALA A 760 -36.84 -63.04 -11.85
C ALA A 760 -37.24 -64.04 -10.76
N ASP A 761 -36.41 -64.25 -9.74
CA ASP A 761 -36.70 -65.11 -8.59
C ASP A 761 -37.42 -64.39 -7.43
N GLY A 762 -37.74 -63.11 -7.60
CA GLY A 762 -38.52 -62.31 -6.65
C GLY A 762 -37.77 -61.88 -5.39
N VAL A 763 -36.45 -62.10 -5.32
CA VAL A 763 -35.63 -61.71 -4.16
C VAL A 763 -35.01 -60.34 -4.37
N ALA A 764 -35.22 -59.45 -3.40
CA ALA A 764 -34.67 -58.09 -3.42
C ALA A 764 -33.14 -58.09 -3.29
N ASN A 765 -32.48 -57.19 -4.01
CA ASN A 765 -31.03 -57.07 -4.03
C ASN A 765 -30.41 -56.86 -2.64
N LEU A 766 -31.04 -56.05 -1.77
CA LEU A 766 -30.56 -55.84 -0.40
C LEU A 766 -30.54 -57.14 0.41
N LEU A 767 -31.54 -58.02 0.21
CA LEU A 767 -31.59 -59.31 0.88
C LEU A 767 -30.51 -60.26 0.34
N ARG A 768 -30.21 -60.22 -0.96
CA ARG A 768 -29.07 -60.98 -1.54
C ARG A 768 -27.75 -60.56 -0.90
N TYR A 769 -27.48 -59.26 -0.89
CA TYR A 769 -26.30 -58.68 -0.27
C TYR A 769 -26.18 -59.08 1.21
N ALA A 770 -27.27 -58.91 1.97
CA ALA A 770 -27.33 -59.20 3.40
C ALA A 770 -27.10 -60.68 3.76
N LEU A 771 -27.42 -61.60 2.84
CA LEU A 771 -27.22 -63.04 3.00
C LEU A 771 -25.87 -63.51 2.42
N GLY A 772 -25.09 -62.61 1.81
CA GLY A 772 -23.82 -62.92 1.16
C GLY A 772 -23.96 -63.63 -0.20
N ALA A 773 -25.09 -63.46 -0.88
CA ALA A 773 -25.33 -64.06 -2.20
C ALA A 773 -24.90 -63.13 -3.34
N GLY A 774 -24.40 -63.70 -4.44
CA GLY A 774 -24.20 -62.99 -5.69
C GLY A 774 -25.51 -62.61 -6.40
N ARG A 775 -25.45 -61.65 -7.32
CA ARG A 775 -26.62 -61.21 -8.13
C ARG A 775 -27.26 -62.36 -8.90
N THR A 776 -26.47 -63.16 -9.61
CA THR A 776 -26.93 -64.26 -10.46
C THR A 776 -26.83 -65.64 -9.79
N GLU A 777 -26.43 -65.69 -8.53
CA GLU A 777 -26.34 -66.95 -7.80
C GLU A 777 -27.73 -67.48 -7.47
N PRO A 778 -27.97 -68.80 -7.60
CA PRO A 778 -29.19 -69.42 -7.11
C PRO A 778 -29.36 -69.08 -5.63
N ILE A 779 -30.46 -68.42 -5.26
CA ILE A 779 -30.62 -67.86 -3.91
C ILE A 779 -31.00 -68.90 -2.85
N THR A 780 -31.54 -70.05 -3.26
CA THR A 780 -32.03 -71.13 -2.38
C THR A 780 -31.05 -71.58 -1.26
N PRO A 781 -29.73 -71.69 -1.49
CA PRO A 781 -28.76 -72.03 -0.44
C PRO A 781 -28.57 -70.95 0.64
N TYR A 782 -28.94 -69.70 0.34
CA TYR A 782 -28.72 -68.53 1.18
C TYR A 782 -29.97 -68.12 1.96
N LEU A 783 -31.16 -68.54 1.50
CA LEU A 783 -32.43 -68.21 2.14
C LEU A 783 -32.52 -68.75 3.58
N PRO A 784 -33.21 -68.02 4.47
CA PRO A 784 -33.51 -68.50 5.82
C PRO A 784 -34.19 -69.87 5.82
N ARG A 785 -33.86 -70.69 6.81
CA ARG A 785 -34.45 -72.02 6.99
C ARG A 785 -35.12 -72.12 8.34
N LEU A 786 -36.27 -72.78 8.37
CA LEU A 786 -36.97 -73.15 9.59
C LEU A 786 -36.87 -74.66 9.75
N ASP A 787 -36.12 -75.10 10.74
CA ASP A 787 -35.90 -76.52 11.03
C ASP A 787 -36.46 -76.90 12.39
N ARG A 788 -36.67 -78.19 12.62
CA ARG A 788 -36.94 -78.74 13.96
C ARG A 788 -35.67 -79.40 14.51
N ALA A 789 -35.08 -78.82 15.55
CA ALA A 789 -33.91 -79.37 16.22
C ALA A 789 -34.26 -79.69 17.68
N ALA A 790 -34.07 -80.94 18.11
CA ALA A 790 -34.37 -81.41 19.47
C ALA A 790 -35.78 -81.05 19.99
N GLY A 791 -36.77 -80.98 19.09
CA GLY A 791 -38.16 -80.63 19.42
C GLY A 791 -38.50 -79.13 19.37
N ALA A 792 -37.49 -78.24 19.31
CA ALA A 792 -37.67 -76.80 19.18
C ALA A 792 -37.72 -76.36 17.70
N LEU A 793 -38.44 -75.27 17.43
CA LEU A 793 -38.45 -74.59 16.13
C LEU A 793 -37.23 -73.66 16.06
N VAL A 794 -36.32 -73.91 15.13
CA VAL A 794 -35.10 -73.12 14.96
C VAL A 794 -35.15 -72.41 13.62
N TYR A 795 -35.13 -71.08 13.66
CA TYR A 795 -35.04 -70.23 12.49
C TYR A 795 -33.58 -69.79 12.31
N ALA A 796 -32.96 -70.26 11.23
CA ALA A 796 -31.57 -69.98 10.90
C ALA A 796 -31.47 -69.09 9.66
N TYR A 797 -30.67 -68.04 9.73
CA TYR A 797 -30.43 -67.14 8.59
C TYR A 797 -29.00 -66.61 8.59
N ARG A 798 -28.53 -66.23 7.40
CA ARG A 798 -27.20 -65.63 7.23
C ARG A 798 -27.22 -64.16 7.62
N THR A 799 -26.12 -63.69 8.21
CA THR A 799 -25.89 -62.31 8.61
C THR A 799 -24.49 -61.89 8.20
N ARG A 800 -24.34 -60.68 7.66
CA ARG A 800 -23.02 -60.09 7.40
C ARG A 800 -22.40 -59.64 8.71
N VAL A 801 -21.13 -59.97 8.89
CA VAL A 801 -20.33 -59.54 10.05
C VAL A 801 -19.33 -58.44 9.70
N ASP A 802 -19.13 -58.18 8.41
CA ASP A 802 -18.17 -57.20 7.87
C ASP A 802 -18.82 -55.87 7.44
N ASP A 803 -20.14 -55.75 7.53
CA ASP A 803 -20.85 -54.53 7.12
C ASP A 803 -20.65 -53.40 8.14
N GLN A 804 -19.94 -52.35 7.72
CA GLN A 804 -19.66 -51.18 8.55
C GLN A 804 -20.84 -50.21 8.67
N ALA A 805 -21.82 -50.28 7.76
CA ALA A 805 -23.03 -49.46 7.83
C ALA A 805 -24.02 -49.99 8.90
N GLY A 806 -24.02 -51.29 9.15
CA GLY A 806 -24.83 -51.93 10.19
C GLY A 806 -26.23 -52.31 9.71
N LEU A 807 -26.34 -53.40 8.93
CA LEU A 807 -27.64 -53.97 8.58
C LEU A 807 -28.45 -54.43 9.81
N THR A 808 -29.74 -54.09 9.82
CA THR A 808 -30.70 -54.61 10.80
C THR A 808 -31.46 -55.80 10.23
N TYR A 809 -31.41 -56.93 10.93
CA TYR A 809 -32.09 -58.17 10.58
C TYR A 809 -33.31 -58.39 11.48
N LEU A 810 -34.50 -58.33 10.90
CA LEU A 810 -35.78 -58.47 11.59
C LEU A 810 -36.47 -59.78 11.17
N VAL A 811 -36.79 -60.63 12.13
CA VAL A 811 -37.66 -61.78 11.88
C VAL A 811 -39.11 -61.32 12.02
N VAL A 812 -39.81 -61.31 10.90
CA VAL A 812 -41.23 -60.94 10.80
C VAL A 812 -42.06 -62.20 10.74
N CYS A 813 -43.22 -62.19 11.39
CA CYS A 813 -44.04 -63.38 11.52
C CYS A 813 -45.51 -63.13 11.20
N ALA A 814 -46.21 -64.18 10.77
CA ALA A 814 -47.64 -64.16 10.44
C ALA A 814 -48.33 -65.49 10.77
N ASP A 815 -49.60 -65.40 11.17
CA ASP A 815 -50.43 -66.56 11.52
C ASP A 815 -51.17 -67.13 10.30
N ASP A 816 -51.41 -66.28 9.30
CA ASP A 816 -52.13 -66.61 8.07
C ASP A 816 -51.62 -65.77 6.88
N LEU A 817 -51.41 -66.41 5.73
CA LEU A 817 -51.03 -65.78 4.46
C LEU A 817 -52.09 -65.99 3.35
N ALA A 818 -53.21 -66.65 3.67
CA ALA A 818 -54.23 -67.06 2.70
C ALA A 818 -55.39 -66.06 2.53
N ALA A 819 -55.51 -65.05 3.41
CA ALA A 819 -56.57 -64.05 3.31
C ALA A 819 -56.25 -62.99 2.24
N PRO A 820 -57.22 -62.51 1.44
CA PRO A 820 -56.98 -61.54 0.36
C PRO A 820 -56.41 -60.18 0.81
N ALA A 821 -56.55 -59.83 2.10
CA ALA A 821 -55.95 -58.66 2.73
C ALA A 821 -54.61 -58.96 3.44
N ALA A 822 -54.31 -60.24 3.71
CA ALA A 822 -53.09 -60.69 4.38
C ALA A 822 -51.91 -60.69 3.40
N SER A 823 -51.41 -59.50 3.11
CA SER A 823 -50.08 -59.32 2.56
C SER A 823 -49.07 -59.20 3.70
N TRP A 824 -47.78 -59.42 3.44
CA TRP A 824 -46.72 -59.11 4.41
C TRP A 824 -46.76 -57.66 4.92
N SER A 825 -47.56 -56.78 4.31
CA SER A 825 -47.90 -55.43 4.81
C SER A 825 -48.65 -55.41 6.15
N GLU A 826 -49.38 -56.47 6.50
CA GLU A 826 -50.10 -56.60 7.79
C GLU A 826 -49.30 -57.36 8.86
N ALA A 827 -48.07 -57.76 8.54
CA ALA A 827 -47.23 -58.54 9.44
C ALA A 827 -46.77 -57.70 10.64
N ARG A 828 -46.85 -58.29 11.84
CA ARG A 828 -46.55 -57.59 13.10
C ARG A 828 -45.04 -57.44 13.28
N LEU A 829 -44.59 -56.21 13.56
CA LEU A 829 -43.24 -55.92 14.10
C LEU A 829 -43.22 -56.24 15.61
N ASP A 830 -43.40 -57.53 15.92
CA ASP A 830 -43.30 -58.25 17.21
C ASP A 830 -44.03 -57.72 18.48
N THR A 831 -44.38 -58.63 19.39
CA THR A 831 -44.49 -58.44 20.87
C THR A 831 -44.92 -59.72 21.63
N GLY A 832 -44.95 -60.91 21.00
CA GLY A 832 -45.53 -62.12 21.63
C GLY A 832 -44.78 -63.43 21.45
N LEU A 833 -43.74 -63.46 20.61
CA LEU A 833 -42.85 -64.62 20.47
C LEU A 833 -41.65 -64.44 21.40
N THR A 834 -41.38 -65.41 22.26
CA THR A 834 -40.11 -65.42 22.99
C THR A 834 -39.07 -66.00 22.04
N VAL A 835 -38.11 -65.19 21.61
CA VAL A 835 -37.02 -65.63 20.74
C VAL A 835 -35.74 -65.72 21.56
N ARG A 836 -35.05 -66.85 21.50
CA ARG A 836 -33.77 -67.05 22.17
C ARG A 836 -32.68 -67.25 21.13
N LEU A 837 -31.64 -66.41 21.17
CA LEU A 837 -30.43 -66.62 20.39
C LEU A 837 -29.75 -67.92 20.88
N LEU A 838 -29.56 -68.89 20.00
CA LEU A 838 -28.86 -70.13 20.31
C LEU A 838 -27.35 -69.96 20.12
N ASP A 839 -26.95 -69.63 18.90
CA ASP A 839 -25.56 -69.48 18.49
C ASP A 839 -25.43 -68.64 17.20
N VAL A 840 -24.22 -68.10 16.98
CA VAL A 840 -23.79 -67.50 15.72
C VAL A 840 -22.62 -68.34 15.20
N GLN A 841 -22.81 -68.99 14.05
CA GLN A 841 -21.82 -69.90 13.46
C GLN A 841 -21.06 -69.19 12.34
N ALA A 842 -19.74 -69.25 12.34
CA ALA A 842 -18.95 -68.78 11.21
C ALA A 842 -19.22 -69.63 9.96
N THR A 843 -19.12 -69.03 8.78
CA THR A 843 -19.13 -69.76 7.51
C THR A 843 -17.72 -69.81 6.91
N ASP A 844 -17.57 -70.54 5.80
CA ASP A 844 -16.31 -70.54 5.02
C ASP A 844 -16.01 -69.14 4.45
N ASP A 845 -17.02 -68.29 4.31
CA ASP A 845 -16.86 -66.87 4.02
C ASP A 845 -16.74 -66.09 5.35
N PRO A 846 -15.57 -65.49 5.65
CA PRO A 846 -15.37 -64.74 6.90
C PRO A 846 -16.25 -63.49 7.00
N ALA A 847 -16.83 -63.02 5.90
CA ALA A 847 -17.78 -61.91 5.88
C ALA A 847 -19.19 -62.30 6.34
N VAL A 848 -19.49 -63.61 6.45
CA VAL A 848 -20.84 -64.11 6.70
C VAL A 848 -20.86 -65.11 7.86
N ALA A 849 -21.85 -64.96 8.73
CA ALA A 849 -22.18 -65.91 9.79
C ALA A 849 -23.62 -66.41 9.65
N VAL A 850 -23.95 -67.55 10.27
CA VAL A 850 -25.32 -68.05 10.40
C VAL A 850 -25.81 -67.78 11.81
N THR A 851 -26.81 -66.92 11.94
CA THR A 851 -27.52 -66.66 13.20
C THR A 851 -28.64 -67.67 13.36
N ARG A 852 -28.69 -68.35 14.51
CA ARG A 852 -29.72 -69.34 14.83
C ARG A 852 -30.55 -68.91 16.02
N LEU A 853 -31.85 -68.75 15.77
CA LEU A 853 -32.84 -68.33 16.75
C LEU A 853 -33.78 -69.48 17.06
N GLU A 854 -33.93 -69.80 18.34
CA GLU A 854 -35.03 -70.64 18.79
C GLU A 854 -36.30 -69.82 18.91
N ILE A 855 -37.33 -70.25 18.22
CA ILE A 855 -38.67 -69.65 18.28
C ILE A 855 -39.47 -70.40 19.33
N ILE A 856 -39.83 -69.72 20.43
CA ILE A 856 -40.69 -70.27 21.48
C ILE A 856 -42.11 -69.73 21.24
N PRO A 857 -43.07 -70.58 20.82
CA PRO A 857 -44.44 -70.14 20.54
C PRO A 857 -45.14 -69.63 21.80
N GLY A 858 -45.80 -68.48 21.70
CA GLY A 858 -46.66 -67.95 22.76
C GLY A 858 -48.00 -68.71 22.88
N PRO A 859 -48.77 -68.50 23.97
CA PRO A 859 -50.00 -69.25 24.25
C PRO A 859 -51.23 -68.88 23.37
N HIS A 860 -51.15 -67.83 22.56
CA HIS A 860 -52.26 -67.37 21.71
C HIS A 860 -51.84 -67.34 20.23
N ALA A 861 -52.47 -68.21 19.42
CA ALA A 861 -52.29 -68.43 17.98
C ALA A 861 -50.90 -68.97 17.56
N PRO A 862 -50.83 -70.14 16.89
CA PRO A 862 -49.55 -70.64 16.39
C PRO A 862 -49.13 -69.79 15.20
N VAL A 863 -48.11 -68.97 15.38
CA VAL A 863 -47.39 -68.34 14.27
C VAL A 863 -46.91 -69.44 13.33
N ARG A 864 -47.37 -69.41 12.07
CA ARG A 864 -47.10 -70.46 11.06
C ARG A 864 -46.07 -70.04 10.04
N PHE A 865 -45.88 -68.75 9.83
CA PHE A 865 -45.06 -68.21 8.75
C PHE A 865 -44.03 -67.23 9.31
N PHE A 866 -42.78 -67.37 8.84
CA PHE A 866 -41.65 -66.55 9.23
C PHE A 866 -40.99 -66.00 7.98
N ARG A 867 -40.56 -64.74 8.03
CA ARG A 867 -39.81 -64.09 6.97
C ARG A 867 -38.70 -63.25 7.59
N LEU A 868 -37.55 -63.25 6.94
CA LEU A 868 -36.50 -62.30 7.26
C LEU A 868 -36.73 -61.00 6.47
N ARG A 869 -36.73 -59.88 7.19
CA ARG A 869 -36.68 -58.53 6.62
C ARG A 869 -35.36 -57.91 7.00
N VAL A 870 -34.64 -57.40 6.00
CA VAL A 870 -33.40 -56.66 6.22
C VAL A 870 -33.66 -55.19 5.95
N GLN A 871 -33.08 -54.33 6.78
CA GLN A 871 -33.12 -52.89 6.64
C GLN A 871 -31.69 -52.36 6.72
N GLN A 872 -31.40 -51.37 5.87
CA GLN A 872 -30.23 -50.53 6.00
C GLN A 872 -30.59 -49.35 6.93
N PRO A 873 -29.65 -48.83 7.74
CA PRO A 873 -29.90 -47.70 8.65
C PRO A 873 -30.51 -46.46 7.98
#